data_AF-A0A847XTX5-F1
#
_entry.id   AF-A0A847XTX5-F1
#
_cell.length_a   1.000
_cell.length_b   1.000
_cell.length_c   1.000
_cell.angle_alpha   90.00
_cell.angle_beta   90.00
_cell.angle_gamma   90.00
#
_symmetry.space_group_name_H-M   'P 1'
#
loop_
_entity.id
_entity.type
_entity.pdbx_description
1 polymer ?
#
loop_
_entity_poly.entity_id
_entity_poly.type
_entity_poly.pdbx_seq_one_letter_code
_entity_poly.pdbx_strand_id
1 'polypeptide(L)'
;MKQVIQSMRGGKTGVEEVPDPQVRPGTALVRTAFSLVSAGTERMVVEFGEKNLLDKVRSRPDLAKQVIDKALKEGPLTALDAAFTRLDQPMALGYSSSGVIEAVGTGLTGFSAGDRVACAGGGYAVHAELEVVPQNLLARVPDGVELDEAAFATLGAIAMHGFRLAQPQIGESVAVIGLGLLGLLAVQIARAAGCRVIGVDTNPQRVQLAESMGCRAVERTQAESACLAFTGGKGADIVLICADTASDDPVELAARIARDRAVVVAVGAVGLKLQRKLYYDKELDFRVSRSYGPGRYDPEYEERGKDYPAGYVRWTEGRNIQAFVDLLAEKRIDIRPLITHRFPIEQAESAYELITGKKTEPFLGVLLSYPPVSQPVEYRRKITFTPASENRETVSVRVGVLGAGNFASAVLLPAVRKAGEAELIGIVSAGGVTAQAAARKFGFHFASSDEADIFNNPEINTVLVLTRHQHHTRQVLAALQAGKNVYCEKPLALNTADLDAIFDQLKKSESPLLSVGFNRRFAPLSLRLKDFLKAGNEPFMATYRVNAGYLPLTHWTQDPVQGGGRIIGEGCHFIDYLVFLAGEAPVKVEAQALPDAGRYRRDNVQITLTFPNGSIGQVLYLANGDKGLPKERMEVHCAGRSAVLDDYRELQLWSAGNRKTYRSLLRQDKGHLAAWQAFVQAVKLGGNPSIPYDQLYASSLASIQAAEQISH
;
A
#
# COMPACT_ATOMS: atom_id res chain seq x y z
N MET A 1 12.52 14.06 -9.54
CA MET A 1 13.60 13.23 -8.99
C MET A 1 13.74 11.93 -9.78
N LYS A 2 14.92 11.33 -9.76
CA LYS A 2 15.18 9.95 -10.17
C LYS A 2 14.82 8.98 -9.06
N GLN A 3 14.22 7.86 -9.44
CA GLN A 3 13.87 6.78 -8.52
C GLN A 3 13.99 5.42 -9.22
N VAL A 4 14.47 4.42 -8.50
CA VAL A 4 14.51 3.03 -9.00
C VAL A 4 13.13 2.39 -8.84
N ILE A 5 12.62 1.85 -9.95
CA ILE A 5 11.32 1.19 -10.03
C ILE A 5 11.48 -0.19 -10.65
N GLN A 6 10.78 -1.17 -10.07
CA GLN A 6 10.58 -2.50 -10.65
C GLN A 6 9.23 -2.57 -11.38
N SER A 7 9.26 -2.93 -12.66
CA SER A 7 8.06 -3.33 -13.40
C SER A 7 7.72 -4.78 -13.09
N MET A 8 6.55 -5.02 -12.47
CA MET A 8 6.11 -6.38 -12.13
C MET A 8 5.54 -7.15 -13.33
N ARG A 9 5.13 -6.44 -14.39
CA ARG A 9 4.66 -7.05 -15.65
C ARG A 9 5.81 -7.37 -16.60
N GLY A 10 6.69 -6.39 -16.84
CA GLY A 10 7.79 -6.51 -17.81
C GLY A 10 9.07 -7.08 -17.23
N GLY A 11 9.18 -7.21 -15.90
CA GLY A 11 10.39 -7.69 -15.22
C GLY A 11 11.56 -6.71 -15.22
N LYS A 12 11.46 -5.60 -15.96
CA LYS A 12 12.53 -4.60 -16.04
C LYS A 12 12.62 -3.78 -14.75
N THR A 13 13.82 -3.75 -14.14
CA THR A 13 14.23 -2.73 -13.18
C THR A 13 14.78 -1.54 -13.96
N GLY A 14 14.42 -0.32 -13.58
CA GLY A 14 14.88 0.88 -14.26
C GLY A 14 14.86 2.11 -13.38
N VAL A 15 15.60 3.14 -13.80
CA VAL A 15 15.60 4.47 -13.20
C VAL A 15 14.57 5.31 -13.92
N GLU A 16 13.63 5.86 -13.16
CA GLU A 16 12.53 6.65 -13.70
C GLU A 16 12.56 8.06 -13.14
N GLU A 17 12.27 9.04 -13.99
CA GLU A 17 11.96 10.39 -13.53
C GLU A 17 10.52 10.44 -13.03
N VAL A 18 10.36 10.85 -11.77
CA VAL A 18 9.07 11.00 -11.09
C VAL A 18 8.99 12.37 -10.39
N PRO A 19 7.78 12.94 -10.23
CA PRO A 19 7.61 14.18 -9.48
C PRO A 19 8.20 14.11 -8.06
N ASP A 20 8.85 15.18 -7.63
CA ASP A 20 9.37 15.26 -6.26
C ASP A 20 8.24 15.16 -5.24
N PRO A 21 8.34 14.34 -4.20
CA PRO A 21 7.23 14.09 -3.28
C PRO A 21 6.99 15.29 -2.36
N GLN A 22 5.77 15.38 -1.83
CA GLN A 22 5.45 16.37 -0.79
C GLN A 22 5.68 15.81 0.62
N VAL A 23 6.19 16.67 1.51
CA VAL A 23 6.27 16.37 2.94
C VAL A 23 4.86 16.21 3.51
N ARG A 24 4.68 15.24 4.40
CA ARG A 24 3.38 14.88 5.00
C ARG A 24 3.44 15.09 6.51
N PRO A 25 2.30 15.28 7.19
CA PRO A 25 2.28 15.35 8.66
C PRO A 25 2.98 14.13 9.28
N GLY A 26 3.81 14.35 10.31
CA GLY A 26 4.56 13.30 10.99
C GLY A 26 5.71 12.66 10.20
N THR A 27 6.06 13.19 9.03
CA THR A 27 7.17 12.69 8.19
C THR A 27 8.22 13.77 7.91
N ALA A 28 9.42 13.35 7.52
CA ALA A 28 10.47 14.22 7.00
C ALA A 28 10.64 13.99 5.50
N LEU A 29 10.90 15.06 4.75
CA LEU A 29 11.43 14.98 3.40
C LEU A 29 12.95 14.91 3.51
N VAL A 30 13.54 13.78 3.13
CA VAL A 30 14.98 13.52 3.22
C VAL A 30 15.57 13.56 1.83
N ARG A 31 16.67 14.29 1.67
CA ARG A 31 17.51 14.21 0.49
C ARG A 31 18.54 13.13 0.67
N THR A 32 18.44 12.11 -0.16
CA THR A 32 19.25 10.90 -0.05
C THR A 32 20.67 11.19 -0.51
N ALA A 33 21.65 10.79 0.30
CA ALA A 33 23.06 10.81 -0.05
C ALA A 33 23.51 9.43 -0.55
N PHE A 34 23.09 8.39 0.16
CA PHE A 34 23.38 7.00 -0.16
C PHE A 34 22.20 6.10 0.18
N SER A 35 22.05 5.01 -0.55
CA SER A 35 21.10 3.95 -0.22
C SER A 35 21.70 2.59 -0.51
N LEU A 36 21.35 1.60 0.31
CA LEU A 36 21.96 0.27 0.26
C LEU A 36 21.05 -0.71 -0.48
N VAL A 37 21.56 -1.29 -1.57
CA VAL A 37 20.86 -2.32 -2.34
C VAL A 37 20.99 -3.65 -1.61
N SER A 38 19.87 -4.23 -1.22
CA SER A 38 19.81 -5.47 -0.47
C SER A 38 19.76 -6.71 -1.37
N ALA A 39 20.89 -7.38 -1.51
CA ALA A 39 21.02 -8.60 -2.32
C ALA A 39 20.18 -9.81 -1.86
N GLY A 40 19.60 -9.80 -0.65
CA GLY A 40 18.60 -10.80 -0.23
C GLY A 40 17.19 -10.38 -0.68
N THR A 41 16.60 -9.43 0.04
CA THR A 41 15.19 -9.03 -0.13
C THR A 41 14.88 -8.45 -1.51
N GLU A 42 15.71 -7.55 -2.03
CA GLU A 42 15.41 -6.89 -3.30
C GLU A 42 15.69 -7.79 -4.50
N ARG A 43 16.71 -8.65 -4.41
CA ARG A 43 16.94 -9.70 -5.40
C ARG A 43 15.70 -10.58 -5.58
N MET A 44 15.11 -11.08 -4.49
CA MET A 44 13.88 -11.89 -4.55
C MET A 44 12.73 -11.15 -5.25
N VAL A 45 12.62 -9.85 -5.00
CA VAL A 45 11.62 -8.98 -5.62
C VAL A 45 11.85 -8.88 -7.14
N VAL A 46 13.09 -8.62 -7.56
CA VAL A 46 13.46 -8.49 -8.98
C VAL A 46 13.30 -9.83 -9.69
N GLU A 47 13.84 -10.92 -9.15
CA GLU A 47 13.70 -12.28 -9.70
C GLU A 47 12.23 -12.69 -9.84
N PHE A 48 11.38 -12.33 -8.87
CA PHE A 48 9.94 -12.55 -9.00
C PHE A 48 9.33 -11.70 -10.13
N GLY A 49 9.77 -10.44 -10.27
CA GLY A 49 9.38 -9.55 -11.36
C GLY A 49 9.73 -10.10 -12.75
N GLU A 50 10.89 -10.73 -12.90
CA GLU A 50 11.40 -11.29 -14.17
C GLU A 50 10.71 -12.59 -14.61
N LYS A 51 10.07 -13.32 -13.69
CA LYS A 51 9.34 -14.55 -14.04
C LYS A 51 8.25 -14.31 -15.08
N ASN A 52 8.08 -15.25 -16.00
CA ASN A 52 6.93 -15.26 -16.89
C ASN A 52 5.62 -15.51 -16.10
N LEU A 53 4.47 -15.29 -16.75
CA LEU A 53 3.17 -15.35 -16.06
C LEU A 53 2.86 -16.74 -15.46
N LEU A 54 3.26 -17.83 -16.13
CA LEU A 54 3.05 -19.19 -15.65
C LEU A 54 3.89 -19.49 -14.41
N ASP A 55 5.14 -19.05 -14.39
CA ASP A 55 6.04 -19.25 -13.26
C ASP A 55 5.66 -18.37 -12.06
N LYS A 56 5.14 -17.16 -12.31
CA LYS A 56 4.52 -16.32 -11.27
C LYS A 56 3.34 -17.04 -10.61
N VAL A 57 2.44 -17.62 -11.41
CA VAL A 57 1.30 -18.42 -10.93
C VAL A 57 1.76 -19.63 -10.12
N ARG A 58 2.77 -20.39 -10.61
CA ARG A 58 3.32 -21.55 -9.89
C ARG A 58 3.97 -21.18 -8.55
N SER A 59 4.66 -20.04 -8.50
CA SER A 59 5.30 -19.56 -7.27
C SER A 59 4.32 -19.00 -6.23
N ARG A 60 3.09 -18.64 -6.66
CA ARG A 60 2.03 -18.07 -5.81
C ARG A 60 0.68 -18.74 -6.08
N PRO A 61 0.54 -20.04 -5.74
CA PRO A 61 -0.70 -20.79 -5.98
C PRO A 61 -1.88 -20.21 -5.20
N ASP A 62 -1.62 -19.53 -4.07
CA ASP A 62 -2.60 -18.80 -3.28
C ASP A 62 -3.24 -17.63 -4.08
N LEU A 63 -2.43 -16.85 -4.80
CA LEU A 63 -2.92 -15.74 -5.63
C LEU A 63 -3.66 -16.26 -6.87
N ALA A 64 -3.19 -17.37 -7.46
CA ALA A 64 -3.86 -18.01 -8.58
C ALA A 64 -5.28 -18.47 -8.20
N LYS A 65 -5.40 -19.10 -7.02
CA LYS A 65 -6.71 -19.48 -6.46
C LYS A 65 -7.62 -18.27 -6.28
N GLN A 66 -7.10 -17.15 -5.77
CA GLN A 66 -7.88 -15.90 -5.64
C GLN A 66 -8.39 -15.37 -6.98
N VAL A 67 -7.61 -15.48 -8.06
CA VAL A 67 -8.04 -15.06 -9.40
C VAL A 67 -9.14 -15.97 -9.94
N ILE A 68 -9.03 -17.30 -9.75
CA ILE A 68 -10.08 -18.26 -10.13
C ILE A 68 -11.37 -18.00 -9.36
N ASP A 69 -11.28 -17.86 -8.03
CA ASP A 69 -12.43 -17.56 -7.18
C ASP A 69 -13.10 -16.25 -7.59
N LYS A 70 -12.32 -15.25 -8.01
CA LYS A 70 -12.82 -13.98 -8.53
C LYS A 70 -13.49 -14.15 -9.90
N ALA A 71 -12.92 -14.97 -10.80
CA ALA A 71 -13.48 -15.22 -12.13
C ALA A 71 -14.86 -15.89 -12.06
N LEU A 72 -15.03 -16.83 -11.13
CA LEU A 72 -16.31 -17.50 -10.90
C LEU A 72 -17.40 -16.54 -10.40
N LYS A 73 -17.03 -15.51 -9.62
CA LYS A 73 -17.97 -14.57 -9.00
C LYS A 73 -18.25 -13.35 -9.88
N GLU A 74 -17.20 -12.69 -10.37
CA GLU A 74 -17.28 -11.39 -11.05
C GLU A 74 -17.19 -11.51 -12.59
N GLY A 75 -16.94 -12.73 -13.09
CA GLY A 75 -16.70 -13.04 -14.50
C GLY A 75 -15.20 -13.09 -14.86
N PRO A 76 -14.83 -13.87 -15.89
CA PRO A 76 -13.44 -14.14 -16.24
C PRO A 76 -12.67 -12.89 -16.68
N LEU A 77 -13.30 -11.98 -17.43
CA LEU A 77 -12.67 -10.75 -17.88
C LEU A 77 -12.32 -9.81 -16.71
N THR A 78 -13.25 -9.62 -15.77
CA THR A 78 -13.04 -8.79 -14.57
C THR A 78 -11.89 -9.29 -13.70
N ALA A 79 -11.78 -10.61 -13.56
CA ALA A 79 -10.71 -11.23 -12.78
C ALA A 79 -9.34 -11.08 -13.46
N LEU A 80 -9.28 -11.24 -14.78
CA LEU A 80 -8.07 -11.00 -15.58
C LEU A 80 -7.64 -9.54 -15.51
N ASP A 81 -8.54 -8.59 -15.72
CA ASP A 81 -8.23 -7.15 -15.67
C ASP A 81 -7.66 -6.74 -14.31
N ALA A 82 -8.22 -7.26 -13.21
CA ALA A 82 -7.73 -7.00 -11.87
C ALA A 82 -6.34 -7.62 -11.60
N ALA A 83 -6.11 -8.84 -12.10
CA ALA A 83 -4.81 -9.50 -11.99
C ALA A 83 -3.73 -8.74 -12.76
N PHE A 84 -4.01 -8.36 -14.01
CA PHE A 84 -3.07 -7.58 -14.83
C PHE A 84 -2.83 -6.19 -14.27
N THR A 85 -3.85 -5.51 -13.74
CA THR A 85 -3.66 -4.19 -13.14
C THR A 85 -2.73 -4.24 -11.93
N ARG A 86 -2.80 -5.30 -11.12
CA ARG A 86 -1.87 -5.50 -10.00
C ARG A 86 -0.43 -5.70 -10.47
N LEU A 87 -0.23 -6.38 -11.60
CA LEU A 87 1.09 -6.56 -12.24
C LEU A 87 1.59 -5.29 -12.94
N ASP A 88 0.69 -4.40 -13.36
CA ASP A 88 1.04 -3.11 -13.98
C ASP A 88 1.52 -2.07 -12.96
N GLN A 89 1.39 -2.30 -11.66
CA GLN A 89 1.78 -1.31 -10.66
C GLN A 89 3.31 -1.22 -10.55
N PRO A 90 3.88 0.00 -10.67
CA PRO A 90 5.29 0.20 -10.38
C PRO A 90 5.55 -0.10 -8.91
N MET A 91 6.65 -0.78 -8.63
CA MET A 91 7.09 -0.99 -7.25
C MET A 91 8.41 -0.26 -7.01
N ALA A 92 8.40 0.63 -6.03
CA ALA A 92 9.63 1.28 -5.57
C ALA A 92 10.53 0.25 -4.87
N LEU A 93 11.81 0.27 -5.19
CA LEU A 93 12.83 -0.56 -4.56
C LEU A 93 13.55 0.21 -3.44
N GLY A 94 14.29 -0.48 -2.60
CA GLY A 94 14.98 0.07 -1.44
C GLY A 94 14.15 0.12 -0.15
N TYR A 95 14.87 0.03 0.96
CA TYR A 95 14.33 0.18 2.32
C TYR A 95 15.36 0.67 3.34
N SER A 96 16.55 1.07 2.90
CA SER A 96 17.66 1.50 3.75
C SER A 96 18.47 2.58 3.04
N SER A 97 18.52 3.76 3.64
CA SER A 97 19.18 4.93 3.07
C SER A 97 19.72 5.84 4.18
N SER A 98 20.45 6.86 3.76
CA SER A 98 20.92 7.93 4.62
C SER A 98 20.98 9.24 3.83
N GLY A 99 20.85 10.35 4.54
CA GLY A 99 20.73 11.65 3.90
C GLY A 99 20.61 12.79 4.88
N VAL A 100 20.08 13.91 4.40
CA VAL A 100 19.84 15.12 5.18
C VAL A 100 18.38 15.53 5.05
N ILE A 101 17.78 15.96 6.14
CA ILE A 101 16.38 16.44 6.14
C ILE A 101 16.31 17.79 5.43
N GLU A 102 15.46 17.89 4.42
CA GLU A 102 15.13 19.14 3.71
C GLU A 102 13.99 19.90 4.38
N ALA A 103 12.95 19.16 4.77
CA ALA A 103 11.75 19.71 5.36
C ALA A 103 11.11 18.72 6.31
N VAL A 104 10.46 19.24 7.35
CA VAL A 104 9.70 18.44 8.33
C VAL A 104 8.22 18.76 8.20
N GLY A 105 7.38 17.73 8.26
CA GLY A 105 5.94 17.86 8.26
C GLY A 105 5.41 18.30 9.62
N THR A 106 4.21 18.87 9.63
CA THR A 106 3.52 19.26 10.85
C THR A 106 3.41 18.08 11.83
N GLY A 107 3.71 18.32 13.10
CA GLY A 107 3.61 17.31 14.16
C GLY A 107 4.78 16.33 14.24
N LEU A 108 5.77 16.42 13.33
CA LEU A 108 7.04 15.72 13.51
C LEU A 108 7.81 16.37 14.68
N THR A 109 8.37 15.54 15.55
CA THR A 109 9.11 15.96 16.74
C THR A 109 10.51 15.36 16.73
N GLY A 110 11.47 16.05 17.37
CA GLY A 110 12.82 15.53 17.57
C GLY A 110 13.73 15.55 16.33
N PHE A 111 13.29 16.11 15.19
CA PHE A 111 14.11 16.35 14.00
C PHE A 111 13.86 17.73 13.38
N SER A 112 14.81 18.22 12.59
CA SER A 112 14.79 19.53 11.95
C SER A 112 15.47 19.49 10.58
N ALA A 113 15.16 20.46 9.71
CA ALA A 113 15.88 20.61 8.45
C ALA A 113 17.39 20.80 8.71
N GLY A 114 18.23 20.16 7.90
CA GLY A 114 19.68 20.10 8.08
C GLY A 114 20.18 18.92 8.92
N ASP A 115 19.31 18.22 9.65
CA ASP A 115 19.73 17.02 10.40
C ASP A 115 20.17 15.90 9.45
N ARG A 116 21.32 15.29 9.75
CA ARG A 116 21.80 14.06 9.09
C ARG A 116 21.08 12.86 9.68
N VAL A 117 20.56 11.99 8.83
CA VAL A 117 19.72 10.87 9.24
C VAL A 117 20.02 9.59 8.46
N ALA A 118 19.85 8.45 9.14
CA ALA A 118 19.66 7.15 8.52
C ALA A 118 18.17 6.85 8.49
N CYS A 119 17.69 6.26 7.39
CA CYS A 119 16.29 6.03 7.13
C CYS A 119 16.02 4.55 6.86
N ALA A 120 14.84 4.09 7.30
CA ALA A 120 14.39 2.73 7.12
C ALA A 120 12.97 2.67 6.54
N GLY A 121 12.56 1.44 6.17
CA GLY A 121 11.18 1.11 5.82
C GLY A 121 10.97 0.94 4.33
N GLY A 122 10.48 -0.23 3.93
CA GLY A 122 10.09 -0.49 2.54
C GLY A 122 8.92 0.41 2.14
N GLY A 123 9.07 1.12 1.03
CA GLY A 123 8.12 2.14 0.57
C GLY A 123 8.32 3.53 1.18
N TYR A 124 9.29 3.69 2.10
CA TYR A 124 9.68 4.97 2.70
C TYR A 124 11.13 5.32 2.34
N ALA A 125 12.10 4.51 2.80
CA ALA A 125 13.53 4.64 2.50
C ALA A 125 13.90 3.98 1.16
N VAL A 126 13.21 4.41 0.10
CA VAL A 126 13.32 3.86 -1.26
C VAL A 126 14.55 4.42 -1.98
N HIS A 127 15.01 3.74 -3.04
CA HIS A 127 16.11 4.24 -3.86
C HIS A 127 15.67 5.42 -4.74
N ALA A 128 15.69 6.62 -4.18
CA ALA A 128 15.29 7.87 -4.83
C ALA A 128 16.17 9.04 -4.37
N GLU A 129 16.21 10.13 -5.13
CA GLU A 129 16.94 11.35 -4.72
C GLU A 129 16.26 12.06 -3.53
N LEU A 130 14.93 11.92 -3.39
CA LEU A 130 14.15 12.45 -2.28
C LEU A 130 13.20 11.38 -1.72
N GLU A 131 13.17 11.27 -0.41
CA GLU A 131 12.37 10.28 0.32
C GLU A 131 11.44 10.98 1.32
N VAL A 132 10.26 10.40 1.57
CA VAL A 132 9.35 10.90 2.62
C VAL A 132 9.23 9.84 3.69
N VAL A 133 9.92 10.07 4.82
CA VAL A 133 10.19 9.05 5.84
C VAL A 133 9.45 9.41 7.14
N PRO A 134 8.63 8.51 7.71
CA PRO A 134 7.99 8.71 9.01
C PRO A 134 8.97 8.84 10.17
N GLN A 135 8.57 9.58 11.21
CA GLN A 135 9.42 9.92 12.36
C GLN A 135 10.14 8.70 12.99
N ASN A 136 9.43 7.60 13.23
CA ASN A 136 9.98 6.44 13.96
C ASN A 136 10.90 5.55 13.10
N LEU A 137 11.03 5.87 11.81
CA LEU A 137 11.93 5.23 10.84
C LEU A 137 13.17 6.08 10.53
N LEU A 138 13.35 7.19 11.26
CA LEU A 138 14.53 8.05 11.22
C LEU A 138 15.43 7.77 12.43
N ALA A 139 16.74 7.79 12.21
CA ALA A 139 17.76 7.81 13.26
C ALA A 139 18.77 8.92 12.98
N ARG A 140 19.22 9.63 14.03
CA ARG A 140 20.18 10.73 13.88
C ARG A 140 21.58 10.17 13.60
N VAL A 141 22.25 10.74 12.61
CA VAL A 141 23.64 10.41 12.25
C VAL A 141 24.55 11.53 12.75
N PRO A 142 25.44 11.26 13.73
CA PRO A 142 26.35 12.27 14.25
C PRO A 142 27.45 12.60 13.24
N ASP A 143 28.14 13.73 13.45
CA ASP A 143 29.08 14.24 12.45
C ASP A 143 30.24 13.30 12.11
N GLY A 144 30.66 12.48 13.08
CA GLY A 144 31.75 11.52 12.93
C GLY A 144 31.39 10.21 12.20
N VAL A 145 30.14 10.03 11.75
CA VAL A 145 29.71 8.85 10.99
C VAL A 145 29.38 9.26 9.56
N GLU A 146 30.13 8.75 8.59
CA GLU A 146 29.90 9.03 7.17
C GLU A 146 28.54 8.49 6.70
N LEU A 147 27.89 9.22 5.79
CA LEU A 147 26.52 8.87 5.36
C LEU A 147 26.48 7.54 4.60
N ASP A 148 27.52 7.18 3.86
CA ASP A 148 27.60 5.88 3.19
C ASP A 148 27.65 4.70 4.17
N GLU A 149 28.34 4.85 5.31
CA GLU A 149 28.32 3.90 6.42
C GLU A 149 26.92 3.87 7.08
N ALA A 150 26.31 5.03 7.30
CA ALA A 150 24.97 5.14 7.89
C ALA A 150 23.86 4.50 7.03
N ALA A 151 24.03 4.39 5.71
CA ALA A 151 23.07 3.71 4.83
C ALA A 151 22.89 2.21 5.17
N PHE A 152 23.80 1.62 5.94
CA PHE A 152 23.70 0.24 6.44
C PHE A 152 22.85 0.12 7.71
N ALA A 153 22.37 1.22 8.30
CA ALA A 153 21.75 1.20 9.63
C ALA A 153 20.52 0.29 9.73
N THR A 154 19.71 0.16 8.67
CA THR A 154 18.55 -0.74 8.69
C THR A 154 18.98 -2.21 8.73
N LEU A 155 20.00 -2.61 7.94
CA LEU A 155 20.52 -3.98 7.97
C LEU A 155 21.27 -4.26 9.28
N GLY A 156 21.97 -3.26 9.79
CA GLY A 156 22.53 -3.26 11.13
C GLY A 156 21.46 -3.52 12.20
N ALA A 157 20.32 -2.84 12.11
CA ALA A 157 19.19 -3.03 13.01
C ALA A 157 18.57 -4.45 12.90
N ILE A 158 18.55 -5.05 11.70
CA ILE A 158 18.13 -6.45 11.52
C ILE A 158 19.06 -7.40 12.27
N ALA A 159 20.39 -7.23 12.11
CA ALA A 159 21.38 -8.03 12.82
C ALA A 159 21.31 -7.80 14.34
N MET A 160 21.14 -6.55 14.78
CA MET A 160 20.95 -6.18 16.19
C MET A 160 19.72 -6.85 16.79
N HIS A 161 18.59 -6.86 16.07
CA HIS A 161 17.37 -7.50 16.57
C HIS A 161 17.55 -9.02 16.71
N GLY A 162 18.14 -9.67 15.71
CA GLY A 162 18.47 -11.10 15.77
C GLY A 162 19.38 -11.44 16.97
N PHE A 163 20.41 -10.64 17.21
CA PHE A 163 21.29 -10.78 18.37
C PHE A 163 20.54 -10.58 19.70
N ARG A 164 19.71 -9.53 19.82
CA ARG A 164 18.93 -9.24 21.04
C ARG A 164 17.90 -10.31 21.35
N LEU A 165 17.30 -10.93 20.33
CA LEU A 165 16.40 -12.05 20.50
C LEU A 165 17.07 -13.27 21.13
N ALA A 166 18.40 -13.41 21.04
CA ALA A 166 19.10 -14.50 21.71
C ALA A 166 19.36 -14.25 23.20
N GLN A 167 19.08 -13.03 23.71
CA GLN A 167 19.34 -12.60 25.09
C GLN A 167 20.78 -12.87 25.60
N PRO A 168 21.80 -12.47 24.82
CA PRO A 168 23.21 -12.80 25.08
C PRO A 168 23.73 -12.18 26.38
N GLN A 169 24.63 -12.91 27.03
CA GLN A 169 25.42 -12.46 28.17
C GLN A 169 26.89 -12.25 27.79
N ILE A 170 27.58 -11.38 28.54
CA ILE A 170 29.00 -11.11 28.33
C ILE A 170 29.80 -12.42 28.48
N GLY A 171 30.70 -12.69 27.52
CA GLY A 171 31.56 -13.87 27.52
C GLY A 171 30.94 -15.13 26.90
N GLU A 172 29.64 -15.15 26.58
CA GLU A 172 29.01 -16.27 25.89
C GLU A 172 29.56 -16.48 24.48
N SER A 173 29.47 -17.72 24.01
CA SER A 173 29.90 -18.15 22.69
C SER A 173 28.76 -18.04 21.67
N VAL A 174 29.00 -17.30 20.59
CA VAL A 174 28.05 -17.06 19.50
C VAL A 174 28.60 -17.67 18.22
N ALA A 175 27.88 -18.61 17.62
CA ALA A 175 28.15 -19.10 16.28
C ALA A 175 27.28 -18.36 15.26
N VAL A 176 27.88 -17.87 14.18
CA VAL A 176 27.16 -17.19 13.08
C VAL A 176 27.24 -18.04 11.82
N ILE A 177 26.10 -18.55 11.35
CA ILE A 177 25.99 -19.37 10.13
C ILE A 177 25.57 -18.47 8.96
N GLY A 178 26.43 -18.37 7.96
CA GLY A 178 26.33 -17.44 6.82
C GLY A 178 27.05 -16.13 7.13
N LEU A 179 28.22 -15.91 6.52
CA LEU A 179 29.08 -14.73 6.59
C LEU A 179 28.89 -13.82 5.37
N GLY A 180 27.65 -13.71 4.90
CA GLY A 180 27.26 -12.61 4.01
C GLY A 180 27.19 -11.28 4.77
N LEU A 181 26.59 -10.26 4.16
CA LEU A 181 26.51 -8.91 4.75
C LEU A 181 25.90 -8.91 6.16
N LEU A 182 24.71 -9.51 6.35
CA LEU A 182 24.06 -9.60 7.66
C LEU A 182 24.88 -10.39 8.68
N GLY A 183 25.53 -11.48 8.26
CA GLY A 183 26.37 -12.30 9.13
C GLY A 183 27.60 -11.55 9.64
N LEU A 184 28.28 -10.84 8.75
CA LEU A 184 29.45 -10.04 9.12
C LEU A 184 29.06 -8.87 10.05
N LEU A 185 27.88 -8.26 9.86
CA LEU A 185 27.33 -7.30 10.82
C LEU A 185 27.05 -7.96 12.18
N ALA A 186 26.41 -9.13 12.20
CA ALA A 186 26.11 -9.86 13.42
C ALA A 186 27.38 -10.29 14.19
N VAL A 187 28.44 -10.68 13.47
CA VAL A 187 29.76 -10.98 14.04
C VAL A 187 30.32 -9.77 14.77
N GLN A 188 30.32 -8.60 14.13
CA GLN A 188 30.84 -7.36 14.74
C GLN A 188 30.00 -6.95 15.96
N ILE A 189 28.67 -7.03 15.86
CA ILE A 189 27.75 -6.72 16.97
C ILE A 189 27.99 -7.65 18.16
N ALA A 190 28.11 -8.95 17.94
CA ALA A 190 28.34 -9.91 19.02
C ALA A 190 29.71 -9.68 19.69
N ARG A 191 30.76 -9.36 18.92
CA ARG A 191 32.06 -8.97 19.49
C ARG A 191 31.98 -7.67 20.28
N ALA A 192 31.25 -6.67 19.78
CA ALA A 192 30.99 -5.43 20.50
C ALA A 192 30.18 -5.66 21.80
N ALA A 193 29.36 -6.70 21.88
CA ALA A 193 28.68 -7.06 23.11
C ALA A 193 29.57 -7.81 24.13
N GLY A 194 30.83 -8.11 23.78
CA GLY A 194 31.74 -8.89 24.62
C GLY A 194 31.56 -10.41 24.50
N CYS A 195 30.86 -10.89 23.48
CA CYS A 195 30.73 -12.31 23.18
C CYS A 195 31.96 -12.84 22.42
N ARG A 196 32.20 -14.14 22.55
CA ARG A 196 33.20 -14.88 21.78
C ARG A 196 32.54 -15.41 20.51
N VAL A 197 33.03 -15.04 19.34
CA VAL A 197 32.33 -15.33 18.07
C VAL A 197 33.12 -16.33 17.20
N ILE A 198 32.40 -17.29 16.61
CA ILE A 198 32.88 -18.12 15.51
C ILE A 198 31.94 -18.01 14.31
N GLY A 199 32.51 -17.73 13.12
CA GLY A 199 31.79 -17.64 11.87
C GLY A 199 31.84 -18.92 11.05
N VAL A 200 30.78 -19.20 10.30
CA VAL A 200 30.71 -20.34 9.37
C VAL A 200 30.12 -19.87 8.04
N ASP A 201 30.78 -20.17 6.93
CA ASP A 201 30.21 -19.95 5.58
C ASP A 201 30.65 -21.08 4.62
N THR A 202 29.99 -21.20 3.47
CA THR A 202 30.39 -22.13 2.41
C THR A 202 31.37 -21.49 1.42
N ASN A 203 31.48 -20.16 1.40
CA ASN A 203 32.38 -19.41 0.54
C ASN A 203 33.69 -19.09 1.29
N PRO A 204 34.84 -19.61 0.82
CA PRO A 204 36.14 -19.39 1.48
C PRO A 204 36.57 -17.92 1.50
N GLN A 205 36.14 -17.10 0.54
CA GLN A 205 36.46 -15.67 0.52
C GLN A 205 35.75 -14.91 1.66
N ARG A 206 34.54 -15.34 2.04
CA ARG A 206 33.80 -14.76 3.17
C ARG A 206 34.39 -15.16 4.50
N VAL A 207 34.90 -16.40 4.59
CA VAL A 207 35.66 -16.88 5.75
C VAL A 207 36.91 -16.02 5.94
N GLN A 208 37.72 -15.85 4.90
CA GLN A 208 38.93 -15.01 4.94
C GLN A 208 38.63 -13.56 5.32
N LEU A 209 37.54 -12.99 4.78
CA LEU A 209 37.11 -11.64 5.15
C LEU A 209 36.77 -11.55 6.64
N ALA A 210 35.98 -12.49 7.17
CA ALA A 210 35.64 -12.51 8.59
C ALA A 210 36.88 -12.64 9.49
N GLU A 211 37.88 -13.41 9.07
CA GLU A 211 39.18 -13.52 9.76
C GLU A 211 39.95 -12.20 9.75
N SER A 212 40.00 -11.51 8.60
CA SER A 212 40.63 -10.19 8.50
C SER A 212 39.93 -9.13 9.38
N MET A 213 38.64 -9.32 9.67
CA MET A 213 37.86 -8.50 10.59
C MET A 213 37.99 -8.94 12.06
N GLY A 214 38.88 -9.90 12.36
CA GLY A 214 39.20 -10.34 13.72
C GLY A 214 38.21 -11.35 14.32
N CYS A 215 37.46 -12.07 13.50
CA CYS A 215 36.61 -13.19 13.92
C CYS A 215 37.24 -14.51 13.52
N ARG A 216 37.25 -15.51 14.42
CA ARG A 216 37.55 -16.89 14.00
C ARG A 216 36.46 -17.32 13.03
N ALA A 217 36.79 -17.78 11.83
CA ALA A 217 35.81 -18.28 10.88
C ALA A 217 36.30 -19.59 10.24
N VAL A 218 35.37 -20.43 9.81
CA VAL A 218 35.68 -21.70 9.16
C VAL A 218 34.68 -21.99 8.04
N GLU A 219 35.08 -22.87 7.12
CA GLU A 219 34.15 -23.39 6.13
C GLU A 219 33.15 -24.38 6.74
N ARG A 220 31.98 -24.51 6.10
CA ARG A 220 30.88 -25.40 6.54
C ARG A 220 31.33 -26.83 6.88
N THR A 221 32.28 -27.39 6.12
CA THR A 221 32.80 -28.76 6.30
C THR A 221 33.56 -28.96 7.62
N GLN A 222 34.08 -27.88 8.21
CA GLN A 222 34.87 -27.89 9.44
C GLN A 222 34.07 -27.36 10.64
N ALA A 223 32.83 -26.89 10.42
CA ALA A 223 32.06 -26.16 11.40
C ALA A 223 31.86 -26.90 12.73
N GLU A 224 31.52 -28.20 12.69
CA GLU A 224 31.24 -28.99 13.89
C GLU A 224 32.48 -29.17 14.77
N SER A 225 33.60 -29.61 14.20
CA SER A 225 34.84 -29.81 14.93
C SER A 225 35.43 -28.49 15.43
N ALA A 226 35.38 -27.44 14.60
CA ALA A 226 35.88 -26.11 14.97
C ALA A 226 35.05 -25.45 16.07
N CYS A 227 33.71 -25.54 16.01
CA CYS A 227 32.85 -25.02 17.08
C CYS A 227 33.06 -25.78 18.39
N LEU A 228 33.19 -27.10 18.32
CA LEU A 228 33.44 -27.92 19.50
C LEU A 228 34.78 -27.54 20.16
N ALA A 229 35.85 -27.40 19.37
CA ALA A 229 37.14 -26.95 19.87
C ALA A 229 37.08 -25.51 20.44
N PHE A 230 36.40 -24.60 19.74
CA PHE A 230 36.24 -23.20 20.16
C PHE A 230 35.50 -23.06 21.51
N THR A 231 34.54 -23.94 21.76
CA THR A 231 33.67 -23.92 22.96
C THR A 231 34.17 -24.85 24.07
N GLY A 232 35.34 -25.46 23.92
CA GLY A 232 35.89 -26.39 24.91
C GLY A 232 35.05 -27.65 25.09
N GLY A 233 34.46 -28.16 24.01
CA GLY A 233 33.68 -29.40 24.00
C GLY A 233 32.19 -29.24 24.30
N LYS A 234 31.71 -28.03 24.59
CA LYS A 234 30.33 -27.80 25.06
C LYS A 234 29.32 -27.54 23.95
N GLY A 235 29.75 -26.92 22.85
CA GLY A 235 28.86 -26.31 21.86
C GLY A 235 28.59 -24.83 22.16
N ALA A 236 28.06 -24.11 21.18
CA ALA A 236 27.80 -22.67 21.26
C ALA A 236 26.56 -22.36 22.12
N ASP A 237 26.63 -21.30 22.92
CA ASP A 237 25.50 -20.81 23.74
C ASP A 237 24.37 -20.27 22.86
N ILE A 238 24.76 -19.61 21.76
CA ILE A 238 23.86 -18.96 20.82
C ILE A 238 24.29 -19.30 19.39
N VAL A 239 23.32 -19.57 18.52
CA VAL A 239 23.56 -19.70 17.08
C VAL A 239 22.67 -18.73 16.31
N LEU A 240 23.29 -17.82 15.56
CA LEU A 240 22.61 -16.89 14.66
C LEU A 240 22.70 -17.40 13.22
N ILE A 241 21.56 -17.70 12.61
CA ILE A 241 21.48 -18.13 11.22
C ILE A 241 21.20 -16.90 10.34
N CYS A 242 22.22 -16.45 9.62
CA CYS A 242 22.21 -15.30 8.72
C CYS A 242 22.28 -15.69 7.23
N ALA A 243 22.21 -17.00 6.93
CA ALA A 243 22.20 -17.52 5.57
C ALA A 243 20.89 -17.23 4.82
N ASP A 244 20.97 -17.22 3.48
CA ASP A 244 19.84 -17.11 2.56
C ASP A 244 19.85 -18.33 1.62
N THR A 245 18.99 -19.31 1.86
CA THR A 245 18.95 -20.58 1.11
C THR A 245 17.64 -21.34 1.31
N ALA A 246 17.20 -22.13 0.33
CA ALA A 246 16.07 -23.05 0.53
C ALA A 246 16.42 -24.31 1.35
N SER A 247 17.71 -24.54 1.62
CA SER A 247 18.21 -25.73 2.33
C SER A 247 17.89 -25.69 3.82
N ASP A 248 17.65 -26.88 4.40
CA ASP A 248 17.53 -27.09 5.85
C ASP A 248 18.91 -27.24 6.54
N ASP A 249 20.01 -27.28 5.78
CA ASP A 249 21.38 -27.44 6.34
C ASP A 249 21.73 -26.41 7.43
N PRO A 250 21.40 -25.11 7.32
CA PRO A 250 21.71 -24.15 8.38
C PRO A 250 21.02 -24.46 9.71
N VAL A 251 19.76 -24.91 9.70
CA VAL A 251 19.03 -25.27 10.93
C VAL A 251 19.48 -26.60 11.50
N GLU A 252 19.95 -27.53 10.66
CA GLU A 252 20.57 -28.77 11.11
C GLU A 252 21.95 -28.51 11.74
N LEU A 253 22.81 -27.76 11.06
CA LEU A 253 24.13 -27.37 11.57
C LEU A 253 23.99 -26.65 12.91
N ALA A 254 23.06 -25.70 13.02
CA ALA A 254 22.83 -24.96 14.25
C ALA A 254 22.58 -25.89 15.43
N ALA A 255 21.74 -26.92 15.26
CA ALA A 255 21.48 -27.88 16.31
C ALA A 255 22.70 -28.76 16.65
N ARG A 256 23.55 -29.08 15.67
CA ARG A 256 24.78 -29.86 15.88
C ARG A 256 25.81 -29.09 16.70
N ILE A 257 26.03 -27.82 16.39
CA ILE A 257 27.05 -26.98 17.04
C ILE A 257 26.59 -26.31 18.33
N ALA A 258 25.27 -26.23 18.57
CA ALA A 258 24.68 -25.72 19.79
C ALA A 258 25.03 -26.60 21.01
N ARG A 259 25.20 -25.99 22.18
CA ARG A 259 25.21 -26.72 23.45
C ARG A 259 23.79 -27.17 23.85
N ASP A 260 23.71 -27.99 24.88
CA ASP A 260 22.46 -28.25 25.60
C ASP A 260 21.84 -26.92 26.10
N ARG A 261 20.55 -26.73 25.85
CA ARG A 261 19.74 -25.53 26.15
C ARG A 261 20.24 -24.23 25.52
N ALA A 262 20.82 -24.31 24.33
CA ALA A 262 21.22 -23.14 23.54
C ALA A 262 20.02 -22.49 22.84
N VAL A 263 20.20 -21.23 22.43
CA VAL A 263 19.22 -20.49 21.63
C VAL A 263 19.69 -20.41 20.17
N VAL A 264 18.81 -20.80 19.25
CA VAL A 264 19.01 -20.69 17.81
C VAL A 264 18.08 -19.62 17.26
N VAL A 265 18.61 -18.61 16.58
CA VAL A 265 17.82 -17.53 15.98
C VAL A 265 17.98 -17.54 14.47
N ALA A 266 16.89 -17.77 13.75
CA ALA A 266 16.82 -17.57 12.31
C ALA A 266 16.62 -16.09 11.98
N VAL A 267 17.67 -15.45 11.44
CA VAL A 267 17.67 -14.06 10.99
C VAL A 267 17.50 -13.98 9.47
N GLY A 268 18.21 -14.85 8.74
CA GLY A 268 18.06 -15.01 7.29
C GLY A 268 16.94 -15.97 6.89
N ALA A 269 16.66 -16.04 5.58
CA ALA A 269 15.65 -16.93 5.03
C ALA A 269 16.26 -18.31 4.76
N VAL A 270 15.84 -19.32 5.54
CA VAL A 270 16.37 -20.70 5.44
C VAL A 270 15.24 -21.74 5.37
N GLY A 271 15.57 -22.96 4.94
CA GLY A 271 14.69 -24.11 5.17
C GLY A 271 14.43 -24.32 6.66
N LEU A 272 13.19 -24.66 7.03
CA LEU A 272 12.72 -24.73 8.42
C LEU A 272 12.31 -26.15 8.85
N LYS A 273 12.76 -27.19 8.15
CA LYS A 273 12.47 -28.58 8.54
C LYS A 273 13.38 -29.02 9.69
N LEU A 274 12.99 -28.65 10.91
CA LEU A 274 13.75 -28.97 12.12
C LEU A 274 13.79 -30.49 12.36
N GLN A 275 15.00 -31.03 12.53
CA GLN A 275 15.16 -32.44 12.91
C GLN A 275 14.83 -32.62 14.38
N ARG A 276 13.64 -33.19 14.67
CA ARG A 276 13.12 -33.35 16.05
C ARG A 276 14.16 -33.94 17.01
N LYS A 277 14.89 -34.98 16.61
CA LYS A 277 15.90 -35.62 17.48
C LYS A 277 16.97 -34.64 17.94
N LEU A 278 17.57 -33.88 17.04
CA LEU A 278 18.68 -32.96 17.37
C LEU A 278 18.22 -31.82 18.29
N TYR A 279 17.03 -31.27 18.06
CA TYR A 279 16.48 -30.19 18.88
C TYR A 279 15.96 -30.69 20.23
N TYR A 280 15.33 -31.88 20.25
CA TYR A 280 14.79 -32.50 21.46
C TYR A 280 15.89 -32.95 22.42
N ASP A 281 16.94 -33.62 21.91
CA ASP A 281 18.01 -34.19 22.75
C ASP A 281 18.81 -33.11 23.52
N LYS A 282 18.74 -31.84 23.08
CA LYS A 282 19.43 -30.70 23.67
C LYS A 282 18.48 -29.63 24.22
N GLU A 283 17.16 -29.84 24.20
CA GLU A 283 16.15 -28.83 24.59
C GLU A 283 16.39 -27.44 23.95
N LEU A 284 16.66 -27.39 22.65
CA LEU A 284 17.00 -26.13 21.97
C LEU A 284 15.78 -25.20 21.81
N ASP A 285 15.99 -23.91 22.06
CA ASP A 285 15.01 -22.86 21.75
C ASP A 285 15.26 -22.33 20.33
N PHE A 286 14.25 -22.42 19.46
CA PHE A 286 14.32 -21.92 18.09
C PHE A 286 13.41 -20.70 17.92
N ARG A 287 14.01 -19.56 17.55
CA ARG A 287 13.32 -18.28 17.37
C ARG A 287 13.47 -17.79 15.93
N VAL A 288 12.41 -17.19 15.39
CA VAL A 288 12.44 -16.51 14.08
C VAL A 288 12.45 -15.01 14.30
N SER A 289 13.47 -14.34 13.77
CA SER A 289 13.64 -12.89 13.89
C SER A 289 12.68 -12.15 12.97
N ARG A 290 12.00 -11.13 13.51
CA ARG A 290 11.14 -10.24 12.72
C ARG A 290 11.92 -9.01 12.29
N SER A 291 12.64 -9.09 11.17
CA SER A 291 13.32 -7.94 10.56
C SER A 291 14.12 -7.13 11.59
N TYR A 292 13.97 -5.80 11.64
CA TYR A 292 14.62 -4.92 12.61
C TYR A 292 13.81 -4.69 13.90
N GLY A 293 12.75 -5.47 14.17
CA GLY A 293 12.18 -5.65 15.51
C GLY A 293 10.77 -5.10 15.78
N PRO A 294 10.39 -4.92 17.06
CA PRO A 294 9.09 -4.39 17.48
C PRO A 294 8.79 -3.01 16.86
N GLY A 295 7.55 -2.82 16.40
CA GLY A 295 7.14 -1.68 15.57
C GLY A 295 6.90 -2.09 14.12
N ARG A 296 7.68 -3.05 13.60
CA ARG A 296 7.53 -3.53 12.24
C ARG A 296 6.14 -4.13 11.99
N TYR A 297 5.47 -3.62 10.94
CA TYR A 297 4.09 -3.95 10.55
C TYR A 297 3.00 -3.42 11.49
N ASP A 298 3.34 -2.48 12.38
CA ASP A 298 2.36 -1.73 13.19
C ASP A 298 2.21 -0.30 12.64
N PRO A 299 1.09 0.02 11.96
CA PRO A 299 0.85 1.35 11.41
C PRO A 299 0.80 2.47 12.46
N GLU A 300 0.45 2.17 13.72
CA GLU A 300 0.51 3.18 14.78
C GLU A 300 1.95 3.62 15.04
N TYR A 301 2.88 2.67 14.99
CA TYR A 301 4.30 2.92 15.18
C TYR A 301 4.95 3.51 13.93
N GLU A 302 4.86 2.80 12.79
CA GLU A 302 5.58 3.14 11.55
C GLU A 302 5.00 4.39 10.88
N GLU A 303 3.68 4.50 10.75
CA GLU A 303 3.05 5.56 9.95
C GLU A 303 2.62 6.75 10.80
N ARG A 304 2.12 6.49 12.02
CA ARG A 304 1.58 7.53 12.91
C ARG A 304 2.59 8.05 13.95
N GLY A 305 3.80 7.49 13.97
CA GLY A 305 4.87 7.96 14.85
C GLY A 305 4.62 7.73 16.35
N LYS A 306 3.71 6.83 16.73
CA LYS A 306 3.43 6.51 18.13
C LYS A 306 4.39 5.44 18.64
N ASP A 307 5.44 5.85 19.34
CA ASP A 307 6.39 4.91 19.94
C ASP A 307 5.75 4.14 21.12
N TYR A 308 6.26 2.94 21.37
CA TYR A 308 5.93 2.16 22.56
C TYR A 308 6.64 2.74 23.80
N PRO A 309 6.01 2.73 24.98
CA PRO A 309 6.68 3.25 26.16
C PRO A 309 7.96 2.45 26.45
N ALA A 310 9.07 3.19 26.62
CA ALA A 310 10.41 2.60 26.62
C ALA A 310 10.66 1.56 27.72
N GLY A 311 9.93 1.65 28.84
CA GLY A 311 10.00 0.68 29.94
C GLY A 311 9.38 -0.70 29.63
N TYR A 312 8.47 -0.78 28.67
CA TYR A 312 7.83 -2.06 28.28
C TYR A 312 8.47 -2.66 27.04
N VAL A 313 8.78 -1.84 26.05
CA VAL A 313 9.46 -2.28 24.81
C VAL A 313 10.72 -1.46 24.69
N ARG A 314 11.86 -1.95 25.21
CA ARG A 314 13.12 -1.18 25.23
C ARG A 314 13.76 -0.99 23.85
N TRP A 315 13.60 -1.98 22.98
CA TRP A 315 14.24 -2.03 21.66
C TRP A 315 13.20 -2.15 20.58
N THR A 316 12.68 -1.01 20.15
CA THR A 316 11.88 -0.89 18.94
C THR A 316 12.79 -0.82 17.72
N GLU A 317 12.18 -0.89 16.55
CA GLU A 317 12.88 -0.86 15.28
C GLU A 317 13.70 0.44 15.10
N GLY A 318 13.12 1.60 15.44
CA GLY A 318 13.83 2.90 15.44
C GLY A 318 15.01 2.93 16.42
N ARG A 319 14.84 2.34 17.62
CA ARG A 319 15.91 2.26 18.62
C ARG A 319 16.98 1.22 18.28
N ASN A 320 16.67 0.20 17.48
CA ASN A 320 17.66 -0.71 16.91
C ASN A 320 18.51 0.02 15.84
N ILE A 321 17.89 0.85 15.00
CA ILE A 321 18.59 1.67 14.00
C ILE A 321 19.52 2.67 14.70
N GLN A 322 19.01 3.44 15.67
CA GLN A 322 19.83 4.39 16.42
C GLN A 322 20.99 3.70 17.13
N ALA A 323 20.75 2.58 17.83
CA ALA A 323 21.81 1.85 18.53
C ALA A 323 22.90 1.33 17.58
N PHE A 324 22.56 1.00 16.33
CA PHE A 324 23.57 0.62 15.34
C PHE A 324 24.40 1.82 14.88
N VAL A 325 23.76 2.97 14.64
CA VAL A 325 24.46 4.23 14.32
C VAL A 325 25.40 4.63 15.46
N ASP A 326 24.99 4.44 16.71
CA ASP A 326 25.84 4.72 17.87
C ASP A 326 27.09 3.82 17.88
N LEU A 327 26.97 2.53 17.50
CA LEU A 327 28.12 1.62 17.36
C LEU A 327 29.08 2.03 16.23
N LEU A 328 28.56 2.63 15.14
CA LEU A 328 29.40 3.25 14.10
C LEU A 328 30.15 4.46 14.65
N ALA A 329 29.46 5.33 15.39
CA ALA A 329 30.05 6.53 15.99
C ALA A 329 31.16 6.20 16.99
N GLU A 330 30.97 5.13 17.76
CA GLU A 330 31.96 4.57 18.68
C GLU A 330 33.09 3.77 17.98
N LYS A 331 33.02 3.62 16.64
CA LYS A 331 33.96 2.84 15.81
C LYS A 331 34.08 1.38 16.24
N ARG A 332 33.00 0.81 16.78
CA ARG A 332 32.93 -0.61 17.19
C ARG A 332 32.51 -1.53 16.06
N ILE A 333 32.00 -0.95 14.98
CA ILE A 333 31.64 -1.60 13.73
C ILE A 333 32.37 -0.87 12.61
N ASP A 334 33.03 -1.62 11.73
CA ASP A 334 33.64 -1.12 10.51
C ASP A 334 32.85 -1.63 9.29
N ILE A 335 32.33 -0.68 8.52
CA ILE A 335 31.51 -0.95 7.32
C ILE A 335 32.35 -0.91 6.05
N ARG A 336 33.52 -0.26 6.07
CA ARG A 336 34.30 0.00 4.86
C ARG A 336 34.71 -1.30 4.13
N PRO A 337 35.13 -2.37 4.81
CA PRO A 337 35.43 -3.65 4.16
C PRO A 337 34.20 -4.34 3.55
N LEU A 338 32.99 -3.94 3.97
CA LEU A 338 31.73 -4.51 3.50
C LEU A 338 31.19 -3.79 2.26
N ILE A 339 31.63 -2.56 1.98
CA ILE A 339 31.24 -1.81 0.78
C ILE A 339 32.12 -2.28 -0.38
N THR A 340 31.55 -3.08 -1.29
CA THR A 340 32.30 -3.58 -2.45
C THR A 340 32.04 -2.75 -3.70
N HIS A 341 30.84 -2.18 -3.85
CA HIS A 341 30.46 -1.42 -5.04
C HIS A 341 29.71 -0.14 -4.71
N ARG A 342 29.89 0.85 -5.58
CA ARG A 342 29.14 2.10 -5.59
C ARG A 342 28.71 2.38 -7.02
N PHE A 343 27.41 2.59 -7.21
CA PHE A 343 26.85 3.00 -8.49
C PHE A 343 26.15 4.35 -8.30
N PRO A 344 26.35 5.34 -9.19
CA PRO A 344 25.46 6.49 -9.21
C PRO A 344 24.03 6.02 -9.54
N ILE A 345 23.01 6.73 -9.05
CA ILE A 345 21.59 6.34 -9.22
C ILE A 345 21.22 6.07 -10.68
N GLU A 346 21.81 6.78 -11.64
CA GLU A 346 21.61 6.58 -13.09
C GLU A 346 22.03 5.18 -13.56
N GLN A 347 22.94 4.53 -12.84
CA GLN A 347 23.46 3.19 -13.14
C GLN A 347 22.85 2.12 -12.22
N ALA A 348 21.71 2.40 -11.56
CA ALA A 348 21.07 1.43 -10.69
C ALA A 348 20.77 0.09 -11.40
N GLU A 349 20.41 0.10 -12.70
CA GLU A 349 20.21 -1.14 -13.48
C GLU A 349 21.43 -2.07 -13.40
N SER A 350 22.65 -1.52 -13.49
CA SER A 350 23.90 -2.28 -13.37
C SER A 350 24.13 -2.85 -11.98
N ALA A 351 23.65 -2.19 -10.93
CA ALA A 351 23.68 -2.71 -9.55
C ALA A 351 22.75 -3.92 -9.40
N TYR A 352 21.57 -3.88 -10.02
CA TYR A 352 20.63 -5.01 -10.01
C TYR A 352 21.10 -6.18 -10.87
N GLU A 353 21.74 -5.94 -12.01
CA GLU A 353 22.40 -6.99 -12.79
C GLU A 353 23.48 -7.72 -11.98
N LEU A 354 24.24 -6.99 -11.15
CA LEU A 354 25.22 -7.58 -10.25
C LEU A 354 24.55 -8.48 -9.20
N ILE A 355 23.55 -7.97 -8.46
CA ILE A 355 22.95 -8.75 -7.36
C ILE A 355 22.06 -9.91 -7.84
N THR A 356 21.54 -9.86 -9.08
CA THR A 356 20.77 -10.95 -9.69
C THR A 356 21.66 -12.01 -10.37
N GLY A 357 22.98 -11.85 -10.33
CA GLY A 357 23.94 -12.83 -10.88
C GLY A 357 24.08 -12.79 -12.41
N LYS A 358 23.56 -11.75 -13.07
CA LYS A 358 23.84 -11.49 -14.51
C LYS A 358 25.29 -11.05 -14.72
N LYS A 359 25.92 -10.49 -13.69
CA LYS A 359 27.37 -10.31 -13.57
C LYS A 359 27.92 -11.31 -12.55
N THR A 360 29.10 -11.86 -12.82
CA THR A 360 29.74 -12.90 -12.00
C THR A 360 30.70 -12.34 -10.93
N GLU A 361 30.81 -11.01 -10.84
CA GLU A 361 31.68 -10.34 -9.89
C GLU A 361 31.21 -10.55 -8.43
N PRO A 362 32.11 -10.92 -7.50
CA PRO A 362 31.76 -11.06 -6.08
C PRO A 362 31.32 -9.73 -5.46
N PHE A 363 30.26 -9.75 -4.64
CA PHE A 363 29.78 -8.55 -3.95
C PHE A 363 29.33 -8.82 -2.50
N LEU A 364 29.29 -7.76 -1.69
CA LEU A 364 28.67 -7.75 -0.35
C LEU A 364 27.71 -6.56 -0.22
N GLY A 365 28.23 -5.39 0.13
CA GLY A 365 27.49 -4.12 0.19
C GLY A 365 27.56 -3.38 -1.14
N VAL A 366 26.40 -3.13 -1.73
CA VAL A 366 26.25 -2.39 -2.99
C VAL A 366 25.48 -1.10 -2.70
N LEU A 367 26.14 0.05 -2.81
CA LEU A 367 25.52 1.35 -2.57
C LEU A 367 25.10 2.01 -3.88
N LEU A 368 23.96 2.70 -3.84
CA LEU A 368 23.64 3.76 -4.79
C LEU A 368 24.03 5.11 -4.20
N SER A 369 24.69 5.95 -4.99
CA SER A 369 25.02 7.33 -4.64
C SER A 369 24.19 8.33 -5.45
N TYR A 370 23.93 9.48 -4.83
CA TYR A 370 23.04 10.52 -5.35
C TYR A 370 23.79 11.85 -5.48
N PRO A 371 23.20 12.86 -6.16
CA PRO A 371 23.79 14.19 -6.24
C PRO A 371 24.13 14.77 -4.84
N PRO A 372 25.25 15.52 -4.71
CA PRO A 372 25.70 16.02 -3.41
C PRO A 372 24.64 16.85 -2.68
N VAL A 373 24.50 16.60 -1.38
CA VAL A 373 23.53 17.29 -0.51
C VAL A 373 23.85 18.80 -0.34
N SER A 374 25.04 19.24 -0.72
CA SER A 374 25.46 20.65 -0.63
C SER A 374 24.85 21.57 -1.70
N GLN A 375 24.26 21.03 -2.77
CA GLN A 375 23.65 21.84 -3.84
C GLN A 375 22.23 22.29 -3.45
N PRO A 376 21.73 23.48 -3.82
CA PRO A 376 20.33 23.83 -3.60
C PRO A 376 19.39 22.86 -4.35
N VAL A 377 18.30 22.38 -3.72
CA VAL A 377 17.29 21.59 -4.43
C VAL A 377 16.27 22.52 -5.07
N GLU A 378 16.19 22.44 -6.39
CA GLU A 378 15.06 22.98 -7.15
C GLU A 378 14.00 21.88 -7.26
N TYR A 379 12.90 22.03 -6.51
CA TYR A 379 11.85 21.01 -6.50
C TYR A 379 11.12 20.91 -7.84
N ARG A 380 11.25 19.76 -8.49
CA ARG A 380 10.54 19.40 -9.73
C ARG A 380 9.30 18.58 -9.39
N ARG A 381 8.27 19.26 -8.90
CA ARG A 381 6.97 18.65 -8.55
C ARG A 381 6.11 18.30 -9.75
N LYS A 382 6.50 18.68 -10.96
CA LYS A 382 5.76 18.45 -12.20
C LYS A 382 6.68 17.89 -13.27
N ILE A 383 6.22 16.85 -13.95
CA ILE A 383 6.86 16.27 -15.12
C ILE A 383 5.88 16.32 -16.29
N THR A 384 6.33 16.88 -17.41
CA THR A 384 5.55 17.00 -18.64
C THR A 384 5.89 15.85 -19.58
N PHE A 385 4.88 15.32 -20.27
CA PHE A 385 4.99 14.30 -21.31
C PHE A 385 4.60 14.92 -22.65
N THR A 386 5.24 14.46 -23.73
CA THR A 386 4.83 14.84 -25.08
C THR A 386 3.44 14.24 -25.38
N PRO A 387 2.43 15.06 -25.72
CA PRO A 387 1.12 14.55 -26.08
C PRO A 387 1.22 13.62 -27.29
N ALA A 388 0.50 12.49 -27.29
CA ALA A 388 0.48 11.57 -28.42
C ALA A 388 -0.32 12.12 -29.63
N SER A 389 -1.02 13.26 -29.49
CA SER A 389 -1.84 13.88 -30.54
C SER A 389 -1.97 15.39 -30.29
N GLU A 390 -1.74 16.21 -31.32
CA GLU A 390 -1.87 17.68 -31.29
C GLU A 390 -3.28 18.19 -31.60
N ASN A 391 -4.31 17.33 -31.60
CA ASN A 391 -5.67 17.73 -32.00
C ASN A 391 -6.38 18.55 -30.90
N ARG A 392 -5.97 19.82 -30.75
CA ARG A 392 -6.37 20.74 -29.67
C ARG A 392 -7.78 21.31 -29.77
N GLU A 393 -8.45 21.18 -30.92
CA GLU A 393 -9.57 22.09 -31.24
C GLU A 393 -11.00 21.56 -31.04
N THR A 394 -11.23 20.37 -30.46
CA THR A 394 -12.62 19.81 -30.41
C THR A 394 -13.06 19.09 -29.13
N VAL A 395 -12.26 19.03 -28.06
CA VAL A 395 -12.66 18.31 -26.83
C VAL A 395 -13.14 19.28 -25.75
N SER A 396 -14.43 19.23 -25.44
CA SER A 396 -15.08 20.11 -24.45
C SER A 396 -14.77 19.77 -22.99
N VAL A 397 -14.23 18.58 -22.69
CA VAL A 397 -13.93 18.11 -21.33
C VAL A 397 -12.44 17.84 -21.21
N ARG A 398 -11.75 18.68 -20.43
CA ARG A 398 -10.29 18.62 -20.23
C ARG A 398 -10.02 18.37 -18.76
N VAL A 399 -9.44 17.21 -18.47
CA VAL A 399 -9.52 16.55 -17.18
C VAL A 399 -8.22 16.65 -16.40
N GLY A 400 -8.34 17.12 -15.16
CA GLY A 400 -7.36 16.94 -14.10
C GLY A 400 -7.79 15.83 -13.15
N VAL A 401 -6.85 15.03 -12.65
CA VAL A 401 -7.15 13.92 -11.73
C VAL A 401 -6.35 14.09 -10.43
N LEU A 402 -7.05 14.05 -9.31
CA LEU A 402 -6.46 14.00 -7.97
C LEU A 402 -6.56 12.57 -7.45
N GLY A 403 -5.42 11.92 -7.25
CA GLY A 403 -5.33 10.53 -6.79
C GLY A 403 -5.09 9.54 -7.93
N ALA A 404 -3.91 8.90 -7.91
CA ALA A 404 -3.53 7.84 -8.84
C ALA A 404 -3.55 6.45 -8.18
N GLY A 405 -4.55 6.21 -7.32
CA GLY A 405 -4.69 4.95 -6.57
C GLY A 405 -5.19 3.78 -7.41
N ASN A 406 -5.36 2.63 -6.77
CA ASN A 406 -5.80 1.38 -7.44
C ASN A 406 -7.14 1.54 -8.15
N PHE A 407 -8.11 2.22 -7.52
CA PHE A 407 -9.43 2.42 -8.12
C PHE A 407 -9.35 3.28 -9.39
N ALA A 408 -8.56 4.37 -9.37
CA ALA A 408 -8.34 5.22 -10.53
C ALA A 408 -7.79 4.39 -11.71
N SER A 409 -6.71 3.66 -11.50
CA SER A 409 -6.02 2.92 -12.56
C SER A 409 -6.73 1.64 -13.00
N ALA A 410 -7.50 0.99 -12.12
CA ALA A 410 -8.17 -0.28 -12.42
C ALA A 410 -9.59 -0.11 -12.95
N VAL A 411 -10.28 0.99 -12.60
CA VAL A 411 -11.72 1.14 -12.85
C VAL A 411 -12.03 2.41 -13.62
N LEU A 412 -11.75 3.58 -13.03
CA LEU A 412 -12.29 4.84 -13.57
C LEU A 412 -11.53 5.33 -14.80
N LEU A 413 -10.19 5.39 -14.78
CA LEU A 413 -9.41 5.86 -15.94
C LEU A 413 -9.59 4.97 -17.19
N PRO A 414 -9.68 3.63 -17.07
CA PRO A 414 -10.10 2.78 -18.19
C PRO A 414 -11.49 3.14 -18.73
N ALA A 415 -12.47 3.46 -17.85
CA ALA A 415 -13.81 3.86 -18.26
C ALA A 415 -13.80 5.23 -18.96
N VAL A 416 -13.04 6.20 -18.45
CA VAL A 416 -12.86 7.54 -19.06
C VAL A 416 -12.25 7.40 -20.45
N ARG A 417 -11.17 6.64 -20.60
CA ARG A 417 -10.54 6.38 -21.90
C ARG A 417 -11.48 5.68 -22.88
N LYS A 418 -12.27 4.72 -22.39
CA LYS A 418 -13.22 3.95 -23.23
C LYS A 418 -14.40 4.80 -23.71
N ALA A 419 -14.89 5.74 -22.91
CA ALA A 419 -15.98 6.63 -23.31
C ALA A 419 -15.62 7.50 -24.52
N GLY A 420 -14.33 7.80 -24.71
CA GLY A 420 -13.92 8.88 -25.59
C GLY A 420 -14.35 10.24 -25.01
N GLU A 421 -14.11 11.32 -25.74
CA GLU A 421 -14.67 12.65 -25.42
C GLU A 421 -14.07 13.41 -24.23
N ALA A 422 -12.98 12.92 -23.63
CA ALA A 422 -12.23 13.64 -22.60
C ALA A 422 -10.73 13.63 -22.89
N GLU A 423 -10.10 14.79 -22.75
CA GLU A 423 -8.65 14.95 -22.84
C GLU A 423 -8.05 14.88 -21.43
N LEU A 424 -7.06 14.01 -21.23
CA LEU A 424 -6.42 13.80 -19.93
C LEU A 424 -5.21 14.74 -19.81
N ILE A 425 -5.37 15.84 -19.08
CA ILE A 425 -4.36 16.90 -19.01
C ILE A 425 -3.33 16.59 -17.91
N GLY A 426 -3.78 16.47 -16.67
CA GLY A 426 -2.89 16.31 -15.51
C GLY A 426 -3.38 15.26 -14.53
N ILE A 427 -2.44 14.55 -13.90
CA ILE A 427 -2.73 13.63 -12.80
C ILE A 427 -1.78 13.86 -11.63
N VAL A 428 -2.33 13.88 -10.42
CA VAL A 428 -1.60 14.19 -9.18
C VAL A 428 -1.66 13.05 -8.18
N SER A 429 -0.52 12.80 -7.53
CA SER A 429 -0.40 11.91 -6.37
C SER A 429 0.76 12.40 -5.50
N ALA A 430 0.56 12.50 -4.19
CA ALA A 430 1.53 13.10 -3.26
C ALA A 430 2.93 12.45 -3.29
N GLY A 431 3.02 11.16 -3.64
CA GLY A 431 4.28 10.42 -3.77
C GLY A 431 4.88 10.44 -5.18
N GLY A 432 4.25 11.06 -6.18
CA GLY A 432 4.75 11.21 -7.55
C GLY A 432 4.70 9.94 -8.42
N VAL A 433 5.21 8.82 -7.92
CA VAL A 433 5.41 7.56 -8.69
C VAL A 433 4.14 7.07 -9.37
N THR A 434 3.04 6.96 -8.62
CA THR A 434 1.78 6.44 -9.16
C THR A 434 1.14 7.39 -10.16
N ALA A 435 1.32 8.71 -10.00
CA ALA A 435 0.87 9.70 -10.96
C ALA A 435 1.64 9.60 -12.27
N GLN A 436 2.98 9.46 -12.21
CA GLN A 436 3.82 9.26 -13.38
C GLN A 436 3.45 8.01 -14.17
N ALA A 437 3.27 6.88 -13.47
CA ALA A 437 2.94 5.62 -14.12
C ALA A 437 1.54 5.66 -14.76
N ALA A 438 0.57 6.26 -14.06
CA ALA A 438 -0.75 6.49 -14.63
C ALA A 438 -0.70 7.46 -15.83
N ALA A 439 0.10 8.53 -15.75
CA ALA A 439 0.27 9.49 -16.83
C ALA A 439 0.76 8.81 -18.12
N ARG A 440 1.82 7.99 -18.03
CA ARG A 440 2.32 7.23 -19.17
C ARG A 440 1.32 6.20 -19.69
N LYS A 441 0.65 5.47 -18.79
CA LYS A 441 -0.30 4.40 -19.17
C LYS A 441 -1.54 4.94 -19.89
N PHE A 442 -2.06 6.08 -19.46
CA PHE A 442 -3.31 6.64 -19.96
C PHE A 442 -3.13 7.82 -20.92
N GLY A 443 -1.91 8.34 -21.06
CA GLY A 443 -1.56 9.41 -22.00
C GLY A 443 -1.87 10.81 -21.46
N PHE A 444 -1.55 11.08 -20.19
CA PHE A 444 -1.68 12.43 -19.63
C PHE A 444 -0.56 13.37 -20.10
N HIS A 445 -0.84 14.67 -20.21
CA HIS A 445 0.16 15.67 -20.59
C HIS A 445 1.18 15.93 -19.48
N PHE A 446 0.79 15.78 -18.21
CA PHE A 446 1.73 15.88 -17.10
C PHE A 446 1.33 15.02 -15.90
N ALA A 447 2.33 14.70 -15.09
CA ALA A 447 2.16 14.15 -13.75
C ALA A 447 2.72 15.14 -12.73
N SER A 448 2.08 15.25 -11.57
CA SER A 448 2.55 16.12 -10.50
C SER A 448 2.36 15.51 -9.10
N SER A 449 3.07 16.05 -8.12
CA SER A 449 2.84 15.80 -6.70
C SER A 449 2.07 16.92 -6.00
N ASP A 450 1.75 18.00 -6.72
CA ASP A 450 1.08 19.20 -6.23
C ASP A 450 -0.29 19.38 -6.88
N GLU A 451 -1.34 19.43 -6.06
CA GLU A 451 -2.71 19.63 -6.53
C GLU A 451 -2.96 21.03 -7.09
N ALA A 452 -2.12 22.02 -6.73
CA ALA A 452 -2.19 23.37 -7.29
C ALA A 452 -1.98 23.35 -8.82
N ASP A 453 -1.21 22.40 -9.35
CA ASP A 453 -1.04 22.20 -10.79
C ASP A 453 -2.33 21.79 -11.51
N ILE A 454 -3.33 21.28 -10.78
CA ILE A 454 -4.65 20.98 -11.32
C ILE A 454 -5.57 22.18 -11.16
N PHE A 455 -5.66 22.75 -9.95
CA PHE A 455 -6.58 23.84 -9.65
C PHE A 455 -6.25 25.14 -10.40
N ASN A 456 -4.96 25.47 -10.55
CA ASN A 456 -4.54 26.72 -11.17
C ASN A 456 -4.35 26.60 -12.69
N ASN A 457 -4.50 25.40 -13.27
CA ASN A 457 -4.30 25.22 -14.70
C ASN A 457 -5.54 25.66 -15.49
N PRO A 458 -5.42 26.66 -16.39
CA PRO A 458 -6.54 27.18 -17.18
C PRO A 458 -7.01 26.19 -18.26
N GLU A 459 -6.19 25.22 -18.65
CA GLU A 459 -6.58 24.19 -19.62
C GLU A 459 -7.53 23.15 -19.02
N ILE A 460 -7.58 23.03 -17.69
CA ILE A 460 -8.40 22.03 -16.99
C ILE A 460 -9.73 22.65 -16.60
N ASN A 461 -10.83 22.13 -17.13
CA ASN A 461 -12.18 22.56 -16.77
C ASN A 461 -12.96 21.53 -15.92
N THR A 462 -12.38 20.34 -15.71
CA THR A 462 -13.03 19.23 -15.00
C THR A 462 -12.03 18.50 -14.12
N VAL A 463 -12.37 18.23 -12.87
CA VAL A 463 -11.52 17.55 -11.88
C VAL A 463 -12.16 16.24 -11.42
N LEU A 464 -11.40 15.15 -11.47
CA LEU A 464 -11.77 13.87 -10.88
C LEU A 464 -11.10 13.73 -9.52
N VAL A 465 -11.89 13.57 -8.45
CA VAL A 465 -11.39 13.41 -7.08
C VAL A 465 -11.45 11.93 -6.71
N LEU A 466 -10.28 11.27 -6.69
CA LEU A 466 -10.08 9.82 -6.50
C LEU A 466 -9.13 9.52 -5.34
N THR A 467 -8.99 10.46 -4.41
CA THR A 467 -8.11 10.34 -3.25
C THR A 467 -8.76 9.51 -2.13
N ARG A 468 -8.15 9.50 -0.94
CA ARG A 468 -8.80 8.95 0.25
C ARG A 468 -9.92 9.89 0.73
N HIS A 469 -10.90 9.34 1.44
CA HIS A 469 -12.17 10.00 1.74
C HIS A 469 -12.00 11.33 2.49
N GLN A 470 -11.04 11.42 3.42
CA GLN A 470 -10.79 12.64 4.20
C GLN A 470 -10.37 13.86 3.37
N HIS A 471 -9.94 13.65 2.13
CA HIS A 471 -9.52 14.74 1.25
C HIS A 471 -10.63 15.23 0.33
N HIS A 472 -11.74 14.49 0.21
CA HIS A 472 -12.78 14.76 -0.79
C HIS A 472 -13.39 16.15 -0.61
N THR A 473 -13.90 16.49 0.59
CA THR A 473 -14.54 17.78 0.84
C THR A 473 -13.65 18.96 0.46
N ARG A 474 -12.41 19.00 0.96
CA ARG A 474 -11.48 20.10 0.68
C ARG A 474 -11.16 20.22 -0.81
N GLN A 475 -10.95 19.10 -1.49
CA GLN A 475 -10.59 19.10 -2.91
C GLN A 475 -11.78 19.42 -3.82
N VAL A 476 -12.98 18.96 -3.48
CA VAL A 476 -14.23 19.32 -4.17
C VAL A 476 -14.48 20.81 -4.05
N LEU A 477 -14.40 21.37 -2.83
CA LEU A 477 -14.56 22.81 -2.61
C LEU A 477 -13.53 23.63 -3.39
N ALA A 478 -12.25 23.25 -3.32
CA ALA A 478 -11.18 23.94 -4.05
C ALA A 478 -11.40 23.90 -5.57
N ALA A 479 -11.82 22.76 -6.13
CA ALA A 479 -12.10 22.64 -7.56
C ALA A 479 -13.31 23.50 -7.99
N LEU A 480 -14.41 23.47 -7.23
CA LEU A 480 -15.60 24.29 -7.51
C LEU A 480 -15.29 25.79 -7.41
N GLN A 481 -14.52 26.20 -6.40
CA GLN A 481 -14.07 27.60 -6.22
C GLN A 481 -13.13 28.05 -7.34
N ALA A 482 -12.34 27.13 -7.90
CA ALA A 482 -11.50 27.38 -9.08
C ALA A 482 -12.28 27.34 -10.41
N GLY A 483 -13.62 27.27 -10.37
CA GLY A 483 -14.48 27.29 -11.55
C GLY A 483 -14.46 25.99 -12.36
N LYS A 484 -14.13 24.85 -11.75
CA LYS A 484 -14.00 23.56 -12.43
C LYS A 484 -15.15 22.62 -12.08
N ASN A 485 -15.65 21.89 -13.08
CA ASN A 485 -16.61 20.80 -12.86
C ASN A 485 -15.94 19.68 -12.05
N VAL A 486 -16.70 18.94 -11.25
CA VAL A 486 -16.15 17.93 -10.33
C VAL A 486 -16.87 16.60 -10.47
N TYR A 487 -16.10 15.52 -10.67
CA TYR A 487 -16.55 14.16 -10.48
C TYR A 487 -15.83 13.57 -9.26
N CYS A 488 -16.52 13.44 -8.15
CA CYS A 488 -15.93 12.93 -6.91
C CYS A 488 -16.28 11.45 -6.71
N GLU A 489 -15.29 10.60 -6.44
CA GLU A 489 -15.60 9.26 -5.94
C GLU A 489 -16.28 9.31 -4.57
N LYS A 490 -17.04 8.28 -4.24
CA LYS A 490 -17.79 8.26 -2.98
C LYS A 490 -16.88 7.91 -1.78
N PRO A 491 -17.21 8.39 -0.58
CA PRO A 491 -18.30 9.30 -0.22
C PRO A 491 -17.97 10.76 -0.53
N LEU A 492 -18.97 11.62 -0.67
CA LEU A 492 -18.74 13.04 -0.93
C LEU A 492 -18.13 13.77 0.28
N ALA A 493 -18.59 13.42 1.49
CA ALA A 493 -18.14 13.99 2.75
C ALA A 493 -18.21 12.93 3.87
N LEU A 494 -17.49 13.16 4.97
CA LEU A 494 -17.48 12.25 6.14
C LEU A 494 -18.42 12.69 7.28
N ASN A 495 -18.86 13.95 7.27
CA ASN A 495 -19.77 14.51 8.27
C ASN A 495 -20.69 15.56 7.63
N THR A 496 -21.74 15.92 8.36
CA THR A 496 -22.80 16.81 7.87
C THR A 496 -22.29 18.24 7.61
N ALA A 497 -21.42 18.78 8.46
CA ALA A 497 -20.89 20.14 8.29
C ALA A 497 -20.09 20.27 6.98
N ASP A 498 -19.27 19.28 6.67
CA ASP A 498 -18.52 19.20 5.41
C ASP A 498 -19.45 19.04 4.20
N LEU A 499 -20.52 18.24 4.34
CA LEU A 499 -21.51 18.06 3.28
C LEU A 499 -22.24 19.39 3.00
N ASP A 500 -22.72 20.07 4.04
CA ASP A 500 -23.43 21.34 3.93
C ASP A 500 -22.57 22.40 3.25
N ALA A 501 -21.28 22.49 3.62
CA ALA A 501 -20.33 23.42 2.98
C ALA A 501 -20.22 23.23 1.45
N ILE A 502 -20.23 21.99 0.97
CA ILE A 502 -20.21 21.69 -0.48
C ILE A 502 -21.49 22.17 -1.15
N PHE A 503 -22.65 21.91 -0.54
CA PHE A 503 -23.93 22.28 -1.14
C PHE A 503 -24.20 23.78 -1.06
N ASP A 504 -23.68 24.47 -0.04
CA ASP A 504 -23.71 25.93 0.03
C ASP A 504 -22.84 26.57 -1.07
N GLN A 505 -21.71 25.95 -1.43
CA GLN A 505 -20.94 26.36 -2.59
C GLN A 505 -21.73 26.17 -3.91
N LEU A 506 -22.45 25.06 -4.06
CA LEU A 506 -23.25 24.77 -5.26
C LEU A 506 -24.47 25.69 -5.44
N LYS A 507 -24.98 26.29 -4.36
CA LYS A 507 -26.09 27.26 -4.43
C LYS A 507 -25.68 28.62 -5.03
N LYS A 508 -24.38 28.91 -5.14
CA LYS A 508 -23.89 30.17 -5.73
C LYS A 508 -24.21 30.22 -7.21
N SER A 509 -24.55 31.41 -7.72
CA SER A 509 -24.76 31.64 -9.15
C SER A 509 -23.51 31.22 -9.94
N GLU A 510 -23.70 30.54 -11.07
CA GLU A 510 -22.63 30.09 -11.96
C GLU A 510 -21.68 29.02 -11.37
N SER A 511 -22.12 28.28 -10.33
CA SER A 511 -21.32 27.16 -9.82
C SER A 511 -21.13 26.07 -10.91
N PRO A 512 -19.91 25.53 -11.06
CA PRO A 512 -19.68 24.36 -11.90
C PRO A 512 -20.44 23.12 -11.44
N LEU A 513 -20.59 22.13 -12.33
CA LEU A 513 -21.33 20.90 -12.05
C LEU A 513 -20.53 19.96 -11.14
N LEU A 514 -21.18 19.47 -10.08
CA LEU A 514 -20.72 18.32 -9.29
C LEU A 514 -21.48 17.03 -9.67
N SER A 515 -20.76 15.91 -9.70
CA SER A 515 -21.32 14.56 -9.65
C SER A 515 -20.54 13.70 -8.66
N VAL A 516 -21.20 12.68 -8.11
CA VAL A 516 -20.58 11.69 -7.22
C VAL A 516 -20.55 10.33 -7.91
N GLY A 517 -19.55 9.51 -7.59
CA GLY A 517 -19.31 8.16 -8.10
C GLY A 517 -20.38 7.13 -7.74
N PHE A 518 -21.65 7.50 -7.61
CA PHE A 518 -22.77 6.60 -7.41
C PHE A 518 -23.15 5.85 -8.70
N ASN A 519 -22.22 5.07 -9.23
CA ASN A 519 -22.28 4.43 -10.54
C ASN A 519 -23.48 3.48 -10.74
N ARG A 520 -23.98 2.87 -9.66
CA ARG A 520 -25.02 1.83 -9.70
C ARG A 520 -26.31 2.28 -10.39
N ARG A 521 -26.71 3.54 -10.21
CA ARG A 521 -27.89 4.12 -10.87
C ARG A 521 -27.80 4.15 -12.40
N PHE A 522 -26.58 4.13 -12.95
CA PHE A 522 -26.33 4.17 -14.39
C PHE A 522 -26.12 2.78 -15.00
N ALA A 523 -26.13 1.71 -14.19
CA ALA A 523 -25.96 0.37 -14.71
C ALA A 523 -27.14 -0.03 -15.62
N PRO A 524 -26.90 -0.74 -16.75
CA PRO A 524 -27.96 -1.11 -17.68
C PRO A 524 -29.10 -1.91 -17.04
N LEU A 525 -28.79 -2.82 -16.11
CA LEU A 525 -29.80 -3.59 -15.39
C LEU A 525 -30.59 -2.72 -14.38
N SER A 526 -29.96 -1.72 -13.81
CA SER A 526 -30.60 -0.79 -12.89
C SER A 526 -31.57 0.16 -13.58
N LEU A 527 -31.21 0.66 -14.77
CA LEU A 527 -32.11 1.46 -15.59
C LEU A 527 -33.35 0.64 -15.99
N ARG A 528 -33.16 -0.61 -16.44
CA ARG A 528 -34.25 -1.55 -16.74
C ARG A 528 -35.15 -1.81 -15.54
N LEU A 529 -34.57 -1.99 -14.35
CA LEU A 529 -35.32 -2.18 -13.12
C LEU A 529 -36.15 -0.92 -12.77
N LYS A 530 -35.54 0.26 -12.84
CA LYS A 530 -36.26 1.52 -12.58
C LYS A 530 -37.43 1.71 -13.54
N ASP A 531 -37.24 1.46 -14.83
CA ASP A 531 -38.31 1.55 -15.82
C ASP A 531 -39.42 0.52 -15.59
N PHE A 532 -39.07 -0.68 -15.12
CA PHE A 532 -40.04 -1.71 -14.75
C PHE A 532 -40.92 -1.29 -13.57
N LEU A 533 -40.37 -0.54 -12.60
CA LEU A 533 -41.10 -0.03 -11.44
C LEU A 533 -41.96 1.20 -11.77
N LYS A 534 -41.56 2.06 -12.72
CA LYS A 534 -42.31 3.28 -13.11
C LYS A 534 -43.77 3.04 -13.51
N ALA A 535 -44.09 1.86 -14.02
CA ALA A 535 -45.44 1.56 -14.49
C ALA A 535 -46.39 1.05 -13.38
N GLY A 536 -46.01 1.19 -12.10
CA GLY A 536 -46.90 1.03 -10.94
C GLY A 536 -47.03 2.36 -10.19
N ASN A 537 -48.27 2.76 -9.86
CA ASN A 537 -48.55 3.97 -9.07
C ASN A 537 -48.59 3.69 -7.55
N GLU A 538 -48.01 2.57 -7.09
CA GLU A 538 -48.02 2.13 -5.69
C GLU A 538 -46.61 2.21 -5.07
N PRO A 539 -46.50 2.39 -3.75
CA PRO A 539 -45.22 2.34 -3.06
C PRO A 539 -44.55 0.97 -3.23
N PHE A 540 -43.22 0.96 -3.28
CA PHE A 540 -42.45 -0.28 -3.32
C PHE A 540 -41.94 -0.70 -1.94
N MET A 541 -41.71 -1.98 -1.77
CA MET A 541 -40.87 -2.55 -0.71
C MET A 541 -39.62 -3.16 -1.36
N ALA A 542 -38.42 -2.75 -0.94
CA ALA A 542 -37.16 -3.25 -1.48
C ALA A 542 -36.20 -3.69 -0.38
N THR A 543 -35.47 -4.79 -0.61
CA THR A 543 -34.38 -5.25 0.24
C THR A 543 -33.11 -5.40 -0.59
N TYR A 544 -32.05 -4.69 -0.19
CA TYR A 544 -30.73 -4.74 -0.81
C TYR A 544 -29.71 -5.35 0.16
N ARG A 545 -29.37 -6.61 -0.06
CA ARG A 545 -28.37 -7.35 0.72
C ARG A 545 -26.97 -7.22 0.12
N VAL A 546 -26.01 -6.91 0.98
CA VAL A 546 -24.60 -6.75 0.66
C VAL A 546 -23.76 -7.65 1.55
N ASN A 547 -23.16 -8.69 0.96
CA ASN A 547 -22.12 -9.50 1.59
C ASN A 547 -20.76 -8.82 1.41
N ALA A 548 -20.52 -7.79 2.22
CA ALA A 548 -19.38 -6.90 2.10
C ALA A 548 -18.05 -7.57 2.49
N GLY A 549 -18.11 -8.70 3.20
CA GLY A 549 -16.96 -9.49 3.67
C GLY A 549 -16.14 -8.79 4.76
N TYR A 550 -15.32 -9.56 5.49
CA TYR A 550 -14.50 -9.03 6.58
C TYR A 550 -13.35 -8.13 6.09
N LEU A 551 -13.13 -7.02 6.80
CA LEU A 551 -11.94 -6.17 6.68
C LEU A 551 -11.26 -6.03 8.05
N PRO A 552 -9.92 -6.15 8.14
CA PRO A 552 -9.18 -5.91 9.39
C PRO A 552 -9.42 -4.52 9.97
N LEU A 553 -9.41 -4.40 11.30
CA LEU A 553 -9.56 -3.12 12.02
C LEU A 553 -8.44 -2.11 11.71
N THR A 554 -7.29 -2.58 11.24
CA THR A 554 -6.16 -1.77 10.81
C THR A 554 -6.32 -1.19 9.41
N HIS A 555 -7.35 -1.58 8.65
CA HIS A 555 -7.61 -1.05 7.32
C HIS A 555 -8.05 0.42 7.39
N TRP A 556 -7.52 1.28 6.53
CA TRP A 556 -7.76 2.73 6.56
C TRP A 556 -9.25 3.13 6.48
N THR A 557 -10.11 2.32 5.87
CA THR A 557 -11.56 2.59 5.83
C THR A 557 -12.21 2.53 7.22
N GLN A 558 -11.59 1.81 8.16
CA GLN A 558 -12.04 1.69 9.55
C GLN A 558 -11.55 2.86 10.41
N ASP A 559 -10.60 3.65 9.91
CA ASP A 559 -10.16 4.87 10.57
C ASP A 559 -11.28 5.92 10.45
N PRO A 560 -11.81 6.44 11.57
CA PRO A 560 -12.91 7.40 11.53
C PRO A 560 -12.52 8.73 10.86
N VAL A 561 -11.24 9.10 10.92
CA VAL A 561 -10.73 10.35 10.34
C VAL A 561 -10.42 10.17 8.85
N GLN A 562 -9.78 9.07 8.47
CA GLN A 562 -9.41 8.84 7.06
C GLN A 562 -10.54 8.23 6.23
N GLY A 563 -11.22 7.22 6.77
CA GLY A 563 -12.18 6.40 6.06
C GLY A 563 -13.64 6.72 6.37
N GLY A 564 -13.94 7.17 7.58
CA GLY A 564 -15.29 7.41 8.08
C GLY A 564 -16.11 6.15 8.35
N GLY A 565 -15.50 4.97 8.32
CA GLY A 565 -16.19 3.69 8.43
C GLY A 565 -16.82 3.22 7.11
N ARG A 566 -17.29 1.96 7.09
CA ARG A 566 -17.77 1.33 5.86
C ARG A 566 -19.18 1.76 5.44
N ILE A 567 -20.01 2.24 6.36
CA ILE A 567 -21.36 2.70 6.01
C ILE A 567 -21.29 4.01 5.22
N ILE A 568 -20.55 5.00 5.71
CA ILE A 568 -20.29 6.24 4.96
C ILE A 568 -19.49 5.91 3.70
N GLY A 569 -18.43 5.10 3.82
CA GLY A 569 -17.49 4.85 2.73
C GLY A 569 -17.98 3.92 1.61
N GLU A 570 -18.84 2.93 1.86
CA GLU A 570 -19.33 1.96 0.88
C GLU A 570 -20.85 1.78 0.94
N GLY A 571 -21.43 1.76 2.15
CA GLY A 571 -22.86 1.65 2.39
C GLY A 571 -23.69 2.69 1.63
N CYS A 572 -23.15 3.91 1.49
CA CYS A 572 -23.73 5.02 0.75
C CYS A 572 -24.15 4.68 -0.68
N HIS A 573 -23.47 3.74 -1.34
CA HIS A 573 -23.86 3.29 -2.68
C HIS A 573 -25.22 2.61 -2.73
N PHE A 574 -25.58 1.88 -1.68
CA PHE A 574 -26.81 1.10 -1.63
C PHE A 574 -27.98 1.96 -1.15
N ILE A 575 -27.69 2.91 -0.26
CA ILE A 575 -28.61 3.99 0.12
C ILE A 575 -28.95 4.81 -1.14
N ASP A 576 -27.94 5.29 -1.87
CA ASP A 576 -28.12 6.02 -3.13
C ASP A 576 -28.95 5.25 -4.14
N TYR A 577 -28.73 3.93 -4.24
CA TYR A 577 -29.48 3.09 -5.16
C TYR A 577 -30.98 3.07 -4.85
N LEU A 578 -31.36 3.02 -3.57
CA LEU A 578 -32.77 3.09 -3.15
C LEU A 578 -33.36 4.48 -3.40
N VAL A 579 -32.60 5.54 -3.13
CA VAL A 579 -32.98 6.93 -3.47
C VAL A 579 -33.21 7.07 -4.97
N PHE A 580 -32.34 6.47 -5.80
CA PHE A 580 -32.50 6.45 -7.24
C PHE A 580 -33.77 5.74 -7.70
N LEU A 581 -34.15 4.61 -7.08
CA LEU A 581 -35.37 3.89 -7.42
C LEU A 581 -36.63 4.66 -7.02
N ALA A 582 -36.63 5.28 -5.84
CA ALA A 582 -37.72 6.15 -5.39
C ALA A 582 -37.84 7.43 -6.22
N GLY A 583 -36.70 8.00 -6.65
CA GLY A 583 -36.64 9.25 -7.40
C GLY A 583 -36.76 10.50 -6.54
N GLU A 584 -36.85 10.36 -5.21
CA GLU A 584 -37.02 11.43 -4.23
C GLU A 584 -36.22 11.14 -2.95
N ALA A 585 -35.99 12.16 -2.13
CA ALA A 585 -35.26 12.04 -0.88
C ALA A 585 -36.07 11.25 0.18
N PRO A 586 -35.44 10.38 0.99
CA PRO A 586 -36.10 9.73 2.11
C PRO A 586 -36.48 10.74 3.20
N VAL A 587 -37.64 10.54 3.82
CA VAL A 587 -38.14 11.34 4.96
C VAL A 587 -37.72 10.76 6.31
N LYS A 588 -37.25 9.50 6.34
CA LYS A 588 -36.82 8.82 7.56
C LYS A 588 -35.69 7.85 7.26
N VAL A 589 -34.71 7.80 8.17
CA VAL A 589 -33.60 6.85 8.16
C VAL A 589 -33.51 6.19 9.53
N GLU A 590 -33.50 4.87 9.57
CA GLU A 590 -33.31 4.08 10.80
C GLU A 590 -32.22 3.05 10.59
N ALA A 591 -31.26 2.94 11.51
CA ALA A 591 -30.16 1.99 11.42
C ALA A 591 -29.95 1.22 12.72
N GLN A 592 -29.65 -0.07 12.60
CA GLN A 592 -29.31 -0.94 13.71
C GLN A 592 -28.15 -1.85 13.34
N ALA A 593 -27.16 -1.99 14.22
CA ALA A 593 -26.00 -2.83 14.02
C ALA A 593 -26.03 -4.10 14.90
N LEU A 594 -25.39 -5.16 14.43
CA LEU A 594 -25.00 -6.28 15.28
C LEU A 594 -23.84 -5.88 16.20
N PRO A 595 -23.63 -6.58 17.33
CA PRO A 595 -22.47 -6.37 18.18
C PRO A 595 -21.14 -6.63 17.45
N ASP A 596 -20.15 -5.77 17.68
CA ASP A 596 -18.85 -5.86 17.02
C ASP A 596 -17.91 -6.95 17.56
N ALA A 597 -18.04 -7.26 18.86
CA ALA A 597 -17.23 -8.24 19.59
C ALA A 597 -15.70 -8.11 19.38
N GLY A 598 -15.20 -6.88 19.18
CA GLY A 598 -13.78 -6.61 18.94
C GLY A 598 -13.24 -7.05 17.59
N ARG A 599 -14.09 -7.61 16.71
CA ARG A 599 -13.72 -8.07 15.36
C ARG A 599 -14.16 -7.09 14.27
N TYR A 600 -15.32 -6.47 14.42
CA TYR A 600 -15.88 -5.53 13.46
C TYR A 600 -15.86 -4.10 13.99
N ARG A 601 -16.16 -3.13 13.13
CA ARG A 601 -16.37 -1.73 13.53
C ARG A 601 -17.65 -1.20 12.89
N ARG A 602 -18.79 -1.73 13.35
CA ARG A 602 -20.15 -1.38 12.91
C ARG A 602 -20.38 -1.67 11.44
N ASP A 603 -19.87 -2.84 11.01
CA ASP A 603 -19.90 -3.29 9.60
C ASP A 603 -20.98 -4.34 9.31
N ASN A 604 -21.88 -4.58 10.27
CA ASN A 604 -23.02 -5.49 10.13
C ASN A 604 -24.29 -4.75 10.52
N VAL A 605 -24.92 -4.11 9.55
CA VAL A 605 -25.93 -3.07 9.77
C VAL A 605 -27.15 -3.32 8.89
N GLN A 606 -28.33 -3.18 9.50
CA GLN A 606 -29.58 -2.97 8.78
C GLN A 606 -29.87 -1.47 8.75
N ILE A 607 -30.21 -0.94 7.57
CA ILE A 607 -30.61 0.45 7.36
C ILE A 607 -31.98 0.43 6.66
N THR A 608 -32.95 1.16 7.19
CA THR A 608 -34.28 1.33 6.60
C THR A 608 -34.47 2.78 6.19
N LEU A 609 -34.93 2.99 4.95
CA LEU A 609 -35.28 4.28 4.38
C LEU A 609 -36.79 4.31 4.12
N THR A 610 -37.46 5.36 4.56
CA THR A 610 -38.88 5.63 4.23
C THR A 610 -38.96 6.83 3.30
N PHE A 611 -39.73 6.71 2.22
CA PHE A 611 -39.89 7.75 1.20
C PHE A 611 -41.25 8.45 1.30
N PRO A 612 -41.39 9.70 0.82
CA PRO A 612 -42.65 10.45 0.85
C PRO A 612 -43.86 9.70 0.29
N ASN A 613 -43.68 8.95 -0.79
CA ASN A 613 -44.76 8.16 -1.39
C ASN A 613 -45.16 6.89 -0.59
N GLY A 614 -44.54 6.64 0.57
CA GLY A 614 -44.77 5.46 1.41
C GLY A 614 -43.89 4.25 1.06
N SER A 615 -43.03 4.35 0.05
CA SER A 615 -42.08 3.28 -0.28
C SER A 615 -41.09 3.06 0.86
N ILE A 616 -40.65 1.82 1.03
CA ILE A 616 -39.66 1.44 2.04
C ILE A 616 -38.53 0.66 1.36
N GLY A 617 -37.31 1.10 1.61
CA GLY A 617 -36.10 0.41 1.15
C GLY A 617 -35.23 0.01 2.34
N GLN A 618 -34.77 -1.24 2.34
CA GLN A 618 -33.87 -1.78 3.35
C GLN A 618 -32.51 -2.10 2.74
N VAL A 619 -31.43 -1.72 3.41
CA VAL A 619 -30.06 -2.17 3.13
C VAL A 619 -29.62 -3.10 4.25
N LEU A 620 -29.23 -4.32 3.91
CA LEU A 620 -28.57 -5.26 4.81
C LEU A 620 -27.08 -5.31 4.45
N TYR A 621 -26.26 -4.54 5.15
CA TYR A 621 -24.81 -4.46 4.93
C TYR A 621 -24.08 -5.38 5.91
N LEU A 622 -23.48 -6.47 5.43
CA LEU A 622 -22.96 -7.55 6.27
C LEU A 622 -21.50 -7.88 5.95
N ALA A 623 -20.60 -7.68 6.90
CA ALA A 623 -19.19 -8.04 6.82
C ALA A 623 -18.88 -9.45 7.36
N ASN A 624 -19.85 -10.11 7.98
CA ASN A 624 -19.71 -11.44 8.58
C ASN A 624 -20.09 -12.61 7.65
N GLY A 625 -20.50 -12.35 6.40
CA GLY A 625 -20.86 -13.39 5.44
C GLY A 625 -19.66 -14.09 4.80
N ASP A 626 -19.88 -15.32 4.33
CA ASP A 626 -18.87 -16.11 3.63
C ASP A 626 -18.61 -15.53 2.22
N LYS A 627 -17.34 -15.40 1.82
CA LYS A 627 -16.95 -14.80 0.54
C LYS A 627 -17.45 -15.60 -0.68
N GLY A 628 -17.84 -16.85 -0.51
CA GLY A 628 -18.43 -17.69 -1.55
C GLY A 628 -19.79 -17.20 -2.06
N LEU A 629 -20.55 -16.49 -1.22
CA LEU A 629 -21.84 -15.90 -1.61
C LEU A 629 -21.63 -14.61 -2.42
N PRO A 630 -22.34 -14.41 -3.56
CA PRO A 630 -22.28 -13.17 -4.33
C PRO A 630 -22.53 -11.93 -3.49
N LYS A 631 -21.83 -10.85 -3.84
CA LYS A 631 -21.74 -9.66 -2.99
C LYS A 631 -23.09 -8.96 -2.89
N GLU A 632 -23.69 -8.60 -4.01
CA GLU A 632 -24.84 -7.71 -4.05
C GLU A 632 -26.09 -8.46 -4.52
N ARG A 633 -27.20 -8.39 -3.77
CA ARG A 633 -28.49 -8.91 -4.22
C ARG A 633 -29.62 -8.00 -3.77
N MET A 634 -30.46 -7.60 -4.70
CA MET A 634 -31.61 -6.74 -4.43
C MET A 634 -32.90 -7.43 -4.87
N GLU A 635 -33.93 -7.32 -4.05
CA GLU A 635 -35.29 -7.74 -4.34
C GLU A 635 -36.26 -6.58 -4.11
N VAL A 636 -37.27 -6.45 -4.96
CA VAL A 636 -38.29 -5.39 -4.86
C VAL A 636 -39.66 -5.87 -5.31
N HIS A 637 -40.68 -5.37 -4.62
CA HIS A 637 -42.09 -5.60 -4.93
C HIS A 637 -42.83 -4.27 -5.05
N CYS A 638 -43.68 -4.13 -6.08
CA CYS A 638 -44.49 -2.94 -6.34
C CYS A 638 -45.66 -3.32 -7.27
N ALA A 639 -46.91 -2.99 -6.91
CA ALA A 639 -48.09 -3.10 -7.79
C ALA A 639 -48.22 -4.46 -8.52
N GLY A 640 -48.12 -5.58 -7.79
CA GLY A 640 -48.22 -6.94 -8.38
C GLY A 640 -47.02 -7.34 -9.25
N ARG A 641 -45.92 -6.59 -9.18
CA ARG A 641 -44.65 -6.87 -9.85
C ARG A 641 -43.57 -7.16 -8.84
N SER A 642 -42.65 -8.04 -9.22
CA SER A 642 -41.48 -8.38 -8.41
C SER A 642 -40.24 -8.37 -9.29
N ALA A 643 -39.10 -8.01 -8.72
CA ALA A 643 -37.82 -8.12 -9.41
C ALA A 643 -36.69 -8.55 -8.48
N VAL A 644 -35.73 -9.28 -9.03
CA VAL A 644 -34.49 -9.68 -8.35
C VAL A 644 -33.31 -9.29 -9.22
N LEU A 645 -32.44 -8.43 -8.69
CA LEU A 645 -31.14 -8.08 -9.28
C LEU A 645 -30.05 -8.81 -8.49
N ASP A 646 -29.33 -9.72 -9.13
CA ASP A 646 -28.24 -10.48 -8.53
C ASP A 646 -26.89 -10.06 -9.13
N ASP A 647 -26.09 -9.40 -8.30
CA ASP A 647 -24.71 -8.93 -8.50
C ASP A 647 -24.42 -8.27 -9.86
N TYR A 648 -25.39 -7.56 -10.43
CA TYR A 648 -25.31 -6.95 -11.77
C TYR A 648 -24.95 -7.96 -12.88
N ARG A 649 -25.22 -9.24 -12.62
CA ARG A 649 -25.03 -10.39 -13.50
C ARG A 649 -26.35 -10.88 -14.05
N GLU A 650 -27.41 -10.78 -13.26
CA GLU A 650 -28.74 -11.22 -13.65
C GLU A 650 -29.81 -10.28 -13.10
N LEU A 651 -30.81 -9.95 -13.92
CA LEU A 651 -32.05 -9.29 -13.51
C LEU A 651 -33.23 -10.18 -13.90
N GLN A 652 -34.03 -10.59 -12.93
CA GLN A 652 -35.27 -11.32 -13.13
C GLN A 652 -36.45 -10.39 -12.82
N LEU A 653 -37.45 -10.35 -13.70
CA LEU A 653 -38.65 -9.52 -13.58
C LEU A 653 -39.90 -10.41 -13.67
N TRP A 654 -40.84 -10.22 -12.76
CA TRP A 654 -42.13 -10.92 -12.73
C TRP A 654 -43.30 -9.94 -12.80
N SER A 655 -44.21 -10.18 -13.73
CA SER A 655 -45.45 -9.40 -13.86
C SER A 655 -46.54 -10.27 -14.49
N ALA A 656 -47.75 -10.22 -13.95
CA ALA A 656 -48.91 -10.97 -14.47
C ALA A 656 -48.62 -12.47 -14.73
N GLY A 657 -47.92 -13.12 -13.79
CA GLY A 657 -47.56 -14.55 -13.89
C GLY A 657 -46.39 -14.87 -14.84
N ASN A 658 -45.88 -13.90 -15.60
CA ASN A 658 -44.77 -14.11 -16.54
C ASN A 658 -43.43 -13.72 -15.92
N ARG A 659 -42.36 -14.44 -16.28
CA ARG A 659 -40.97 -14.14 -15.89
C ARG A 659 -40.12 -13.74 -17.11
N LYS A 660 -39.39 -12.63 -17.00
CA LYS A 660 -38.34 -12.21 -17.95
C LYS A 660 -37.00 -12.17 -17.24
N THR A 661 -35.93 -12.61 -17.91
CA THR A 661 -34.58 -12.66 -17.35
C THR A 661 -33.57 -12.01 -18.29
N TYR A 662 -32.72 -11.15 -17.75
CA TYR A 662 -31.61 -10.51 -18.44
C TYR A 662 -30.30 -10.96 -17.79
N ARG A 663 -29.31 -11.37 -18.58
CA ARG A 663 -28.02 -11.86 -18.08
C ARG A 663 -26.85 -11.12 -18.71
N SER A 664 -25.87 -10.77 -17.88
CA SER A 664 -24.55 -10.30 -18.29
C SER A 664 -23.53 -11.40 -17.98
N LEU A 665 -23.28 -12.29 -18.94
CA LEU A 665 -22.53 -13.53 -18.71
C LEU A 665 -21.00 -13.37 -18.69
N LEU A 666 -20.46 -12.35 -19.37
CA LEU A 666 -19.00 -12.18 -19.55
C LEU A 666 -18.38 -11.20 -18.55
N ARG A 667 -19.15 -10.21 -18.09
CA ARG A 667 -18.67 -9.10 -17.25
C ARG A 667 -19.76 -8.66 -16.28
N GLN A 668 -19.35 -8.22 -15.10
CA GLN A 668 -20.19 -7.42 -14.22
C GLN A 668 -20.19 -5.96 -14.70
N ASP A 669 -21.36 -5.39 -14.99
CA ASP A 669 -21.45 -3.96 -15.37
C ASP A 669 -22.23 -3.15 -14.34
N LYS A 670 -21.48 -2.48 -13.46
CA LYS A 670 -22.02 -1.61 -12.40
C LYS A 670 -22.20 -0.16 -12.85
N GLY A 671 -22.04 0.14 -14.14
CA GLY A 671 -22.38 1.46 -14.68
C GLY A 671 -21.30 2.55 -14.57
N HIS A 672 -20.04 2.22 -14.26
CA HIS A 672 -18.97 3.25 -14.19
C HIS A 672 -18.78 4.01 -15.52
N LEU A 673 -18.83 3.30 -16.65
CA LEU A 673 -18.74 3.93 -17.98
C LEU A 673 -19.94 4.84 -18.24
N ALA A 674 -21.15 4.35 -17.98
CA ALA A 674 -22.38 5.10 -18.19
C ALA A 674 -22.48 6.33 -17.26
N ALA A 675 -22.00 6.22 -16.02
CA ALA A 675 -21.92 7.33 -15.07
C ALA A 675 -21.01 8.45 -15.59
N TRP A 676 -19.82 8.09 -16.09
CA TRP A 676 -18.91 9.05 -16.70
C TRP A 676 -19.51 9.70 -17.95
N GLN A 677 -20.12 8.92 -18.84
CA GLN A 677 -20.79 9.45 -20.04
C GLN A 677 -21.91 10.42 -19.69
N ALA A 678 -22.75 10.10 -18.71
CA ALA A 678 -23.82 10.99 -18.24
C ALA A 678 -23.26 12.32 -17.70
N PHE A 679 -22.15 12.28 -16.97
CA PHE A 679 -21.48 13.47 -16.47
C PHE A 679 -20.87 14.32 -17.60
N VAL A 680 -20.16 13.71 -18.55
CA VAL A 680 -19.61 14.41 -19.72
C VAL A 680 -20.70 15.10 -20.54
N GLN A 681 -21.84 14.43 -20.74
CA GLN A 681 -22.99 15.02 -21.43
C GLN A 681 -23.59 16.21 -20.66
N ALA A 682 -23.69 16.11 -19.33
CA ALA A 682 -24.14 17.23 -18.50
C ALA A 682 -23.22 18.45 -18.63
N VAL A 683 -21.90 18.24 -18.62
CA VAL A 683 -20.90 19.31 -18.80
C VAL A 683 -21.00 19.94 -20.20
N LYS A 684 -21.23 19.13 -21.23
CA LYS A 684 -21.34 19.62 -22.63
C LYS A 684 -22.59 20.45 -22.89
N LEU A 685 -23.74 19.96 -22.43
CA LEU A 685 -25.03 20.60 -22.69
C LEU A 685 -25.25 21.83 -21.81
N GLY A 686 -24.56 21.90 -20.66
CA GLY A 686 -24.84 22.89 -19.63
C GLY A 686 -26.20 22.63 -18.96
N GLY A 687 -26.43 23.29 -17.82
CA GLY A 687 -27.69 23.21 -17.10
C GLY A 687 -27.71 22.17 -15.99
N ASN A 688 -28.29 20.98 -16.25
CA ASN A 688 -28.65 20.05 -15.18
C ASN A 688 -27.52 19.07 -14.81
N PRO A 689 -27.32 18.77 -13.51
CA PRO A 689 -26.36 17.76 -13.08
C PRO A 689 -26.80 16.35 -13.49
N SER A 690 -25.83 15.46 -13.72
CA SER A 690 -26.06 14.04 -14.04
C SER A 690 -26.80 13.28 -12.93
N ILE A 691 -26.73 13.80 -11.70
CA ILE A 691 -27.51 13.34 -10.56
C ILE A 691 -28.18 14.57 -9.93
N PRO A 692 -29.51 14.56 -9.72
CA PRO A 692 -30.19 15.64 -9.00
C PRO A 692 -29.55 15.93 -7.63
N TYR A 693 -29.33 17.21 -7.31
CA TYR A 693 -28.61 17.62 -6.10
C TYR A 693 -29.36 17.30 -4.80
N ASP A 694 -30.68 17.35 -4.82
CA ASP A 694 -31.53 16.85 -3.72
C ASP A 694 -31.25 15.37 -3.44
N GLN A 695 -31.13 14.53 -4.47
CA GLN A 695 -30.81 13.12 -4.31
C GLN A 695 -29.37 12.88 -3.83
N LEU A 696 -28.38 13.64 -4.34
CA LEU A 696 -26.98 13.54 -3.90
C LEU A 696 -26.81 13.93 -2.43
N TYR A 697 -27.44 15.04 -2.04
CA TYR A 697 -27.46 15.51 -0.66
C TYR A 697 -28.10 14.46 0.23
N ALA A 698 -29.31 14.03 -0.11
CA ALA A 698 -30.07 13.08 0.70
C ALA A 698 -29.38 11.72 0.85
N SER A 699 -28.76 11.20 -0.21
CA SER A 699 -28.01 9.93 -0.15
C SER A 699 -26.79 10.03 0.77
N SER A 700 -26.07 11.15 0.71
CA SER A 700 -24.89 11.41 1.55
C SER A 700 -25.30 11.63 3.02
N LEU A 701 -26.32 12.45 3.26
CA LEU A 701 -26.86 12.73 4.59
C LEU A 701 -27.41 11.46 5.25
N ALA A 702 -28.22 10.67 4.54
CA ALA A 702 -28.76 9.42 5.06
C ALA A 702 -27.66 8.42 5.44
N SER A 703 -26.54 8.42 4.71
CA SER A 703 -25.38 7.58 5.03
C SER A 703 -24.67 8.02 6.31
N ILE A 704 -24.52 9.33 6.52
CA ILE A 704 -23.94 9.91 7.73
C ILE A 704 -24.85 9.63 8.93
N GLN A 705 -26.14 9.93 8.81
CA GLN A 705 -27.13 9.68 9.87
C GLN A 705 -27.22 8.20 10.25
N ALA A 706 -27.20 7.29 9.28
CA ALA A 706 -27.20 5.86 9.56
C ALA A 706 -25.95 5.43 10.35
N ALA A 707 -24.78 6.01 10.05
CA ALA A 707 -23.54 5.74 10.77
C ALA A 707 -23.54 6.34 12.19
N GLU A 708 -24.15 7.51 12.38
CA GLU A 708 -24.32 8.15 13.69
C GLU A 708 -25.25 7.34 14.61
N GLN A 709 -26.38 6.84 14.09
CA GLN A 709 -27.35 6.06 14.88
C GLN A 709 -26.77 4.76 15.47
N ILE A 710 -25.83 4.12 14.75
CA ILE A 710 -25.16 2.89 15.21
C ILE A 710 -23.88 3.16 16.00
N SER A 711 -23.57 4.43 16.27
CA SER A 711 -22.40 4.84 17.04
C SER A 711 -22.67 4.97 18.54
N HIS A 712 -23.95 5.01 18.92
CA HIS A 712 -24.47 5.00 20.28
C HIS A 712 -24.99 3.61 20.65
#